data_AF-G7WFY3-F1
#
_entry.id   AF-G7WFY3-F1
#
_cell.length_a   1.000
_cell.length_b   1.000
_cell.length_c   1.000
_cell.angle_alpha   90.00
_cell.angle_beta   90.00
_cell.angle_gamma   90.00
#
_symmetry.space_group_name_H-M   'P 1'
#
loop_
_entity.id
_entity.type
_entity.pdbx_description
1 polymer ?
#
loop_
_entity_poly.entity_id
_entity_poly.type
_entity_poly.pdbx_seq_one_letter_code
_entity_poly.pdbx_strand_id
1 'polypeptide(L)'
;MKDEHREGLLDEKRLFYPPVGFSTKAVVQDPKIYDLGKESKEFWGEQGKRLDWFEQWDEILEWNHPFARWYAGGKLNAAYNCLDRHLNGARRNKAALIFEGEMGDRRVLTYQDLHREVSQFANVLKSYGVEKGDRVTIYLPMIPEAVIAMLACARIGAPHTVVFGGFSYEALRDRIQDSGAKIVITADGSYRRGKILSLKENVDLALKVKTSVEKVIVVQRTGLSANMEKERDVWYHEAIKEAPIVCAAEPMDSDDMLFILYTSGTTGKPKGIVHSVGGYMVGVATTHQWVFDLREEDVYWCTADIGWITGHSYLVYGPLANGATILMYEGAPDYPEKDRYWKIVEKYKVTILYTAPTAIRTFMKWGASYPLSRDLSSLRLLGSVGEPINPEAWMWYYKNIGGERCPIVDTWWQTETGMILMTPVPGITPLKPGSCTVPFPGVQIEIVNHLGEPVPKGEGGYLVVREPWPSMLKTVYGDDKRYADTYWGQFKGVYFTGDEAKWDDDGYFWIIGRADDVINVSGHRIGTAEVEGALVDHPAVAEAACVGRTHEVKGQAVFAFVSLKEGITIHDGLISELKAHVVVKIGSLARPDDIFLTAELPKTRSGKIMRRLLKDIAEGRTMGDTSTLADASVINFLKENVKPKKRLGQEIAFSIGRYRISIPDTAIFNRCKDETYEGYSYTVWYATPAKDGLPHPSTHFYCFQWIERLNSVPEVVSAVTNLMLNNKDAIEAIFSDGTPDFSHAVINEAKITDDLSEEGQICFCGYEG
;
A
#
# COMPACT_ATOMS: atom_id res chain seq x y z
N MET A 1 -7.17 28.09 -20.27
CA MET A 1 -8.45 27.54 -19.79
C MET A 1 -8.19 27.04 -18.39
N LYS A 2 -9.04 27.44 -17.43
CA LYS A 2 -8.89 27.11 -16.01
C LYS A 2 -8.92 25.60 -15.80
N ASP A 3 -8.00 25.09 -15.01
CA ASP A 3 -7.99 23.72 -14.49
C ASP A 3 -9.15 23.58 -13.49
N GLU A 4 -10.29 23.06 -13.94
CA GLU A 4 -11.40 22.69 -13.07
C GLU A 4 -11.68 21.18 -13.18
N HIS A 5 -11.81 20.58 -11.99
CA HIS A 5 -12.39 19.27 -11.64
C HIS A 5 -11.47 18.03 -11.66
N ARG A 6 -10.81 17.84 -10.51
CA ARG A 6 -10.42 16.54 -9.95
C ARG A 6 -11.50 16.10 -8.93
N GLU A 7 -12.62 15.56 -9.39
CA GLU A 7 -13.72 15.10 -8.54
C GLU A 7 -13.95 13.59 -8.73
N GLY A 8 -13.30 12.74 -7.93
CA GLY A 8 -13.59 11.30 -7.94
C GLY A 8 -13.53 10.60 -6.58
N LEU A 9 -13.20 11.33 -5.51
CA LEU A 9 -13.09 10.80 -4.13
C LEU A 9 -13.86 11.64 -3.08
N LEU A 10 -14.58 12.69 -3.49
CA LEU A 10 -14.54 13.98 -2.77
C LEU A 10 -15.86 14.56 -2.23
N ASP A 11 -16.81 13.73 -1.78
CA ASP A 11 -17.93 14.26 -0.99
C ASP A 11 -18.20 13.46 0.29
N GLU A 12 -17.13 13.03 0.97
CA GLU A 12 -17.24 12.44 2.30
C GLU A 12 -17.48 13.53 3.36
N LYS A 13 -18.74 13.74 3.69
CA LYS A 13 -19.20 14.75 4.68
C LYS A 13 -19.43 14.18 6.08
N ARG A 14 -19.32 12.86 6.28
CA ARG A 14 -19.54 12.25 7.59
C ARG A 14 -18.40 12.59 8.52
N LEU A 15 -18.74 13.10 9.70
CA LEU A 15 -17.81 13.49 10.73
C LEU A 15 -18.14 12.74 12.02
N PHE A 16 -17.16 12.03 12.57
CA PHE A 16 -17.30 11.23 13.79
C PHE A 16 -16.49 11.87 14.91
N TYR A 17 -17.18 12.48 15.86
CA TYR A 17 -16.52 13.09 17.02
C TYR A 17 -16.07 12.03 18.02
N PRO A 18 -14.95 12.24 18.72
CA PRO A 18 -14.58 11.42 19.86
C PRO A 18 -15.74 11.29 20.86
N PRO A 19 -16.12 10.08 21.29
CA PRO A 19 -17.15 9.92 22.31
C PRO A 19 -16.78 10.68 23.58
N VAL A 20 -17.72 11.42 24.19
CA VAL A 20 -17.46 12.27 25.38
C VAL A 20 -16.81 11.47 26.53
N GLY A 21 -17.27 10.23 26.75
CA GLY A 21 -16.70 9.35 27.77
C GLY A 21 -15.28 8.86 27.45
N PHE A 22 -14.88 8.90 26.18
CA PHE A 22 -13.51 8.61 25.74
C PHE A 22 -12.63 9.86 25.90
N SER A 23 -13.05 11.00 25.35
CA SER A 23 -12.25 12.23 25.31
C SER A 23 -11.90 12.78 26.70
N THR A 24 -12.85 12.74 27.64
CA THR A 24 -12.64 13.19 29.04
C THR A 24 -11.63 12.35 29.83
N LYS A 25 -11.31 11.15 29.34
CA LYS A 25 -10.33 10.24 29.94
C LYS A 25 -9.08 10.07 29.08
N ALA A 26 -8.99 10.80 27.96
CA ALA A 26 -7.89 10.64 27.05
C ALA A 26 -6.57 11.20 27.65
N VAL A 27 -5.44 10.64 27.25
CA VAL A 27 -4.10 11.10 27.62
C VAL A 27 -3.87 12.54 27.17
N VAL A 28 -4.41 12.90 26.00
CA VAL A 28 -4.35 14.26 25.45
C VAL A 28 -5.77 14.75 25.18
N GLN A 29 -6.16 15.82 25.89
CA GLN A 29 -7.53 16.35 25.90
C GLN A 29 -7.60 17.82 25.43
N ASP A 30 -6.50 18.56 25.53
CA ASP A 30 -6.46 19.98 25.20
C ASP A 30 -6.00 20.20 23.74
N PRO A 31 -6.86 20.76 22.87
CA PRO A 31 -6.51 21.08 21.49
C PRO A 31 -5.32 22.04 21.35
N LYS A 32 -4.98 22.82 22.39
CA LYS A 32 -3.80 23.71 22.41
C LYS A 32 -2.48 22.98 22.17
N ILE A 33 -2.46 21.65 22.29
CA ILE A 33 -1.27 20.86 21.95
C ILE A 33 -0.83 21.07 20.50
N TYR A 34 -1.75 21.34 19.58
CA TYR A 34 -1.43 21.66 18.19
C TYR A 34 -0.78 23.04 18.05
N ASP A 35 -1.17 24.01 18.87
CA ASP A 35 -0.52 25.33 18.90
C ASP A 35 0.88 25.24 19.50
N LEU A 36 1.06 24.46 20.58
CA LEU A 36 2.38 24.18 21.15
C LEU A 36 3.28 23.46 20.15
N GLY A 37 2.71 22.57 19.34
CA GLY A 37 3.42 21.83 18.30
C GLY A 37 3.88 22.67 17.11
N LYS A 38 3.50 23.95 17.01
CA LYS A 38 4.03 24.87 15.97
C LYS A 38 5.50 25.21 16.23
N GLU A 39 5.89 25.35 17.50
CA GLU A 39 7.27 25.52 17.94
C GLU A 39 7.92 24.13 18.08
N SER A 40 8.30 23.53 16.95
CA SER A 40 8.69 22.12 16.86
C SER A 40 9.85 21.76 17.80
N LYS A 41 10.92 22.58 17.84
CA LYS A 41 12.12 22.32 18.65
C LYS A 41 11.77 22.28 20.15
N GLU A 42 11.03 23.25 20.66
CA GLU A 42 10.60 23.34 22.05
C GLU A 42 9.64 22.20 22.40
N PHE A 43 8.67 21.92 21.54
CA PHE A 43 7.73 20.82 21.72
C PHE A 43 8.46 19.48 21.89
N TRP A 44 9.39 19.16 20.99
CA TRP A 44 10.17 17.93 21.06
C TRP A 44 11.17 17.92 22.22
N GLY A 45 11.70 19.09 22.62
CA GLY A 45 12.48 19.22 23.85
C GLY A 45 11.72 18.78 25.10
N GLU A 46 10.43 19.12 25.20
CA GLU A 46 9.57 18.64 26.30
C GLU A 46 9.26 17.14 26.17
N GLN A 47 8.99 16.64 24.97
CA GLN A 47 8.76 15.20 24.76
C GLN A 47 10.01 14.36 25.06
N GLY A 48 11.21 14.89 24.83
CA GLY A 48 12.48 14.20 25.12
C GLY A 48 12.63 13.82 26.60
N LYS A 49 12.04 14.60 27.51
CA LYS A 49 12.10 14.38 28.97
C LYS A 49 11.30 13.16 29.44
N ARG A 50 10.52 12.53 28.56
CA ARG A 50 9.72 11.33 28.86
C ARG A 50 10.55 10.05 28.91
N LEU A 51 11.78 10.10 28.40
CA LEU A 51 12.74 9.01 28.46
C LEU A 51 13.74 9.23 29.59
N ASP A 52 14.34 8.15 30.03
CA ASP A 52 15.42 8.16 31.01
C ASP A 52 16.74 8.32 30.23
N TRP A 53 17.45 9.38 30.55
CA TRP A 53 18.76 9.72 29.98
C TRP A 53 19.83 9.53 31.04
N PHE A 54 20.93 8.87 30.69
CA PHE A 54 22.11 8.77 31.54
C PHE A 54 22.86 10.11 31.60
N GLU A 55 22.88 10.83 30.48
CA GLU A 55 23.36 12.20 30.35
C GLU A 55 22.33 12.98 29.54
N GLN A 56 21.87 14.12 30.04
CA GLN A 56 20.92 14.97 29.32
C GLN A 56 21.63 15.67 28.16
N TRP A 57 20.92 15.86 27.05
CA TRP A 57 21.46 16.52 25.86
C TRP A 57 21.78 18.00 26.07
N ASP A 58 22.75 18.48 25.29
CA ASP A 58 23.15 19.89 25.24
C ASP A 58 22.31 20.67 24.22
N GLU A 59 21.97 20.03 23.09
CA GLU A 59 21.20 20.64 22.01
C GLU A 59 20.05 19.73 21.52
N ILE A 60 18.84 20.29 21.39
CA ILE A 60 17.65 19.53 20.98
C ILE A 60 17.73 19.13 19.50
N LEU A 61 18.18 20.02 18.62
CA LEU A 61 18.25 19.81 17.17
C LEU A 61 19.44 20.57 16.59
N GLU A 62 20.40 19.84 16.03
CA GLU A 62 21.43 20.31 15.11
C GLU A 62 21.00 19.95 13.67
N TRP A 63 20.75 20.94 12.81
CA TRP A 63 20.33 20.68 11.42
C TRP A 63 21.31 21.28 10.41
N ASN A 64 22.16 20.41 9.85
CA ASN A 64 23.10 20.71 8.77
C ASN A 64 22.57 20.07 7.48
N HIS A 65 21.64 20.75 6.80
CA HIS A 65 20.89 20.20 5.65
C HIS A 65 21.78 19.40 4.67
N PRO A 66 21.41 18.15 4.30
CA PRO A 66 20.15 17.46 4.64
C PRO A 66 20.20 16.65 5.94
N PHE A 67 21.27 16.72 6.74
CA PHE A 67 21.48 15.88 7.92
C PHE A 67 21.01 16.57 9.20
N ALA A 68 20.15 15.89 9.96
CA ALA A 68 19.66 16.36 11.26
C ALA A 68 20.10 15.40 12.37
N ARG A 69 20.50 15.97 13.51
CA ARG A 69 20.82 15.23 14.74
C ARG A 69 19.96 15.77 15.87
N TRP A 70 19.26 14.87 16.55
CA TRP A 70 18.37 15.22 17.66
C TRP A 70 19.00 14.85 19.00
N TYR A 71 18.84 15.71 20.00
CA TYR A 71 19.32 15.53 21.37
C TYR A 71 20.84 15.32 21.45
N ALA A 72 21.61 16.13 20.70
CA ALA A 72 23.08 16.03 20.67
C ALA A 72 23.69 16.20 22.06
N GLY A 73 24.69 15.39 22.38
CA GLY A 73 25.29 15.28 23.72
C GLY A 73 24.53 14.37 24.68
N GLY A 74 23.27 14.02 24.38
CA GLY A 74 22.46 13.16 25.24
C GLY A 74 22.86 11.69 25.12
N LYS A 75 22.92 11.00 26.26
CA LYS A 75 23.18 9.55 26.32
C LYS A 75 22.04 8.79 26.95
N LEU A 76 21.66 7.69 26.32
CA LEU A 76 20.56 6.82 26.75
C LEU A 76 20.80 5.38 26.28
N ASN A 77 19.89 4.48 26.62
CA ASN A 77 19.82 3.16 26.00
C ASN A 77 18.36 2.78 25.71
N ALA A 78 18.09 2.30 24.50
CA ALA A 78 16.73 1.93 24.09
C ALA A 78 16.18 0.75 24.91
N ALA A 79 16.98 -0.28 25.17
CA ALA A 79 16.56 -1.43 25.97
C ALA A 79 16.32 -1.05 27.44
N TYR A 80 17.14 -0.15 28.00
CA TYR A 80 16.92 0.40 29.35
C TYR A 80 15.56 1.10 29.47
N ASN A 81 15.25 1.95 28.48
CA ASN A 81 13.97 2.66 28.43
C ASN A 81 12.77 1.73 28.20
N CYS A 82 12.97 0.59 27.52
CA CYS A 82 11.93 -0.42 27.32
C CYS A 82 11.74 -1.37 28.50
N LEU A 83 12.71 -1.53 29.40
CA LEU A 83 12.73 -2.62 30.39
C LEU A 83 13.11 -2.12 31.78
N ASP A 84 14.37 -1.75 31.98
CA ASP A 84 14.99 -1.49 33.29
C ASP A 84 14.23 -0.44 34.10
N ARG A 85 13.84 0.68 33.47
CA ARG A 85 13.11 1.75 34.16
C ARG A 85 11.73 1.33 34.69
N HIS A 86 11.18 0.23 34.18
CA HIS A 86 9.89 -0.31 34.61
C HIS A 86 10.01 -1.34 35.75
N LEU A 87 11.22 -1.68 36.19
CA LEU A 87 11.46 -2.70 37.23
C LEU A 87 11.35 -2.17 38.67
N ASN A 88 11.46 -0.86 38.85
CA ASN A 88 11.43 -0.19 40.17
C ASN A 88 9.98 0.11 40.64
N GLY A 89 9.06 -0.83 40.47
CA GLY A 89 7.65 -0.65 40.86
C GLY A 89 6.75 -1.81 40.47
N ALA A 90 5.43 -1.56 40.44
CA ALA A 90 4.42 -2.58 40.15
C ALA A 90 4.57 -3.19 38.74
N ARG A 91 5.06 -2.40 37.77
CA ARG A 91 5.28 -2.87 36.39
C ARG A 91 6.28 -4.02 36.29
N ARG A 92 7.16 -4.21 37.28
CA ARG A 92 8.07 -5.36 37.36
C ARG A 92 7.38 -6.69 37.10
N ASN A 93 6.19 -6.89 37.67
CA ASN A 93 5.40 -8.12 37.54
C ASN A 93 4.24 -7.99 36.54
N LYS A 94 4.09 -6.83 35.88
CA LYS A 94 3.13 -6.64 34.80
C LYS A 94 3.58 -7.45 33.59
N ALA A 95 2.65 -8.05 32.87
CA ALA A 95 2.93 -8.68 31.58
C ALA A 95 3.51 -7.62 30.63
N ALA A 96 4.75 -7.80 30.19
CA ALA A 96 5.32 -7.02 29.11
C ALA A 96 4.84 -7.59 27.77
N LEU A 97 4.98 -8.90 27.58
CA LEU A 97 4.69 -9.59 26.32
C LEU A 97 3.80 -10.81 26.58
N ILE A 98 2.65 -10.85 25.90
CA ILE A 98 1.76 -12.01 25.80
C ILE A 98 1.94 -12.60 24.41
N PHE A 99 2.40 -13.85 24.35
CA PHE A 99 2.62 -14.59 23.11
C PHE A 99 1.56 -15.66 22.90
N GLU A 100 1.01 -15.69 21.70
CA GLU A 100 0.18 -16.77 21.17
C GLU A 100 0.84 -17.34 19.91
N GLY A 101 1.28 -18.60 19.99
CA GLY A 101 1.77 -19.36 18.85
C GLY A 101 0.64 -19.82 17.93
N GLU A 102 0.96 -20.08 16.66
CA GLU A 102 -0.06 -20.52 15.69
C GLU A 102 -0.64 -21.90 16.06
N MET A 103 0.22 -22.78 16.58
CA MET A 103 -0.17 -24.13 17.04
C MET A 103 -0.82 -24.13 18.43
N GLY A 104 -1.03 -22.96 19.04
CA GLY A 104 -1.75 -22.78 20.29
C GLY A 104 -0.88 -22.76 21.55
N ASP A 105 0.44 -22.91 21.43
CA ASP A 105 1.40 -22.67 22.50
C ASP A 105 1.41 -21.19 22.93
N ARG A 106 1.76 -20.94 24.19
CA ARG A 106 1.57 -19.63 24.82
C ARG A 106 2.68 -19.34 25.80
N ARG A 107 3.01 -18.06 25.92
CA ARG A 107 3.97 -17.58 26.91
C ARG A 107 3.57 -16.18 27.35
N VAL A 108 3.72 -15.91 28.65
CA VAL A 108 3.60 -14.56 29.19
C VAL A 108 4.93 -14.23 29.84
N LEU A 109 5.53 -13.14 29.40
CA LEU A 109 6.74 -12.59 29.99
C LEU A 109 6.37 -11.31 30.73
N THR A 110 6.63 -11.27 32.03
CA THR A 110 6.57 -10.01 32.77
C THR A 110 7.72 -9.10 32.35
N TYR A 111 7.70 -7.82 32.74
CA TYR A 111 8.86 -6.93 32.52
C TYR A 111 10.14 -7.51 33.15
N GLN A 112 10.05 -8.14 34.32
CA GLN A 112 11.20 -8.81 34.93
C GLN A 112 11.68 -10.02 34.13
N ASP A 113 10.77 -10.86 33.62
CA ASP A 113 11.15 -12.03 32.83
C ASP A 113 11.79 -11.59 31.50
N LEU A 114 11.18 -10.63 30.80
CA LEU A 114 11.71 -10.11 29.55
C LEU A 114 13.08 -9.44 29.75
N HIS A 115 13.25 -8.65 30.81
CA HIS A 115 14.55 -8.08 31.16
C HIS A 115 15.62 -9.15 31.39
N ARG A 116 15.28 -10.24 32.10
CA ARG A 116 16.20 -11.36 32.35
C ARG A 116 16.63 -11.99 31.04
N GLU A 117 15.70 -12.32 30.16
CA GLU A 117 15.99 -12.99 28.90
C GLU A 117 16.80 -12.10 27.94
N VAL A 118 16.46 -10.82 27.88
CA VAL A 118 17.24 -9.81 27.13
C VAL A 118 18.65 -9.68 27.68
N SER A 119 18.82 -9.67 29.00
CA SER A 119 20.15 -9.60 29.64
C SER A 119 20.99 -10.84 29.35
N GLN A 120 20.40 -12.03 29.46
CA GLN A 120 21.09 -13.28 29.12
C GLN A 120 21.51 -13.29 27.66
N PHE A 121 20.59 -12.95 26.76
CA PHE A 121 20.89 -12.99 25.34
C PHE A 121 21.89 -11.90 24.89
N ALA A 122 21.86 -10.72 25.53
CA ALA A 122 22.90 -9.71 25.36
C ALA A 122 24.29 -10.24 25.75
N ASN A 123 24.40 -10.95 26.87
CA ASN A 123 25.64 -11.59 27.28
C ASN A 123 26.08 -12.72 26.33
N VAL A 124 25.14 -13.47 25.74
CA VAL A 124 25.44 -14.44 24.68
C VAL A 124 26.08 -13.76 23.48
N LEU A 125 25.48 -12.67 22.98
CA LEU A 125 26.03 -11.91 21.85
C LEU A 125 27.45 -11.40 22.14
N LYS A 126 27.67 -10.83 23.34
CA LYS A 126 29.01 -10.41 23.78
C LYS A 126 30.00 -11.57 23.86
N SER A 127 29.57 -12.75 24.31
CA SER A 127 30.43 -13.94 24.38
C SER A 127 30.88 -14.45 23.00
N TYR A 128 30.10 -14.14 21.95
CA TYR A 128 30.48 -14.36 20.55
C TYR A 128 31.17 -13.16 19.91
N GLY A 129 31.60 -12.19 20.72
CA GLY A 129 32.43 -11.07 20.29
C GLY A 129 31.66 -9.93 19.62
N VAL A 130 30.35 -9.80 19.82
CA VAL A 130 29.60 -8.62 19.34
C VAL A 130 29.96 -7.41 20.19
N GLU A 131 30.43 -6.35 19.54
CA GLU A 131 30.77 -5.06 20.16
C GLU A 131 29.80 -3.94 19.71
N LYS A 132 29.89 -2.77 20.37
CA LYS A 132 29.14 -1.58 19.95
C LYS A 132 29.43 -1.26 18.48
N GLY A 133 28.38 -1.10 17.68
CA GLY A 133 28.48 -0.84 16.24
C GLY A 133 28.51 -2.10 15.34
N ASP A 134 28.67 -3.30 15.90
CA ASP A 134 28.54 -4.54 15.13
C ASP A 134 27.10 -4.82 14.72
N ARG A 135 26.88 -5.16 13.44
CA ARG A 135 25.54 -5.43 12.93
C ARG A 135 25.13 -6.88 13.19
N VAL A 136 23.89 -7.07 13.61
CA VAL A 136 23.30 -8.40 13.87
C VAL A 136 22.03 -8.57 13.03
N THR A 137 22.02 -9.57 12.15
CA THR A 137 20.85 -9.91 11.35
C THR A 137 19.87 -10.75 12.16
N ILE A 138 18.60 -10.36 12.17
CA ILE A 138 17.52 -11.10 12.82
C ILE A 138 16.57 -11.61 11.73
N TYR A 139 16.53 -12.92 11.52
CA TYR A 139 15.68 -13.63 10.56
C TYR A 139 14.79 -14.64 11.31
N LEU A 140 13.93 -14.11 12.18
CA LEU A 140 13.05 -14.88 13.07
C LEU A 140 11.58 -14.73 12.68
N PRO A 141 10.74 -15.72 13.00
CA PRO A 141 9.29 -15.55 12.93
C PRO A 141 8.80 -14.65 14.09
N MET A 142 7.48 -14.45 14.13
CA MET A 142 6.81 -13.68 15.16
C MET A 142 6.76 -14.42 16.51
N ILE A 143 7.91 -14.58 17.16
CA ILE A 143 8.11 -15.28 18.45
C ILE A 143 8.82 -14.36 19.47
N PRO A 144 8.71 -14.63 20.80
CA PRO A 144 9.29 -13.78 21.84
C PRO A 144 10.80 -13.55 21.68
N GLU A 145 11.53 -14.57 21.21
CA GLU A 145 12.97 -14.51 20.96
C GLU A 145 13.36 -13.41 19.98
N ALA A 146 12.45 -13.00 19.09
CA ALA A 146 12.72 -11.92 18.16
C ALA A 146 12.69 -10.53 18.83
N VAL A 147 11.76 -10.32 19.77
CA VAL A 147 11.74 -9.12 20.63
C VAL A 147 12.96 -9.11 21.55
N ILE A 148 13.31 -10.27 22.11
CA ILE A 148 14.49 -10.44 22.96
C ILE A 148 15.77 -10.11 22.17
N ALA A 149 15.89 -10.59 20.93
CA ALA A 149 17.03 -10.31 20.06
C ALA A 149 17.18 -8.82 19.74
N MET A 150 16.10 -8.14 19.35
CA MET A 150 16.12 -6.70 19.06
C MET A 150 16.59 -5.88 20.27
N LEU A 151 16.04 -6.18 21.46
CA LEU A 151 16.39 -5.47 22.69
C LEU A 151 17.78 -5.84 23.21
N ALA A 152 18.23 -7.10 23.04
CA ALA A 152 19.57 -7.52 23.40
C ALA A 152 20.63 -6.81 22.56
N CYS A 153 20.40 -6.67 21.25
CA CYS A 153 21.26 -5.89 20.36
C CYS A 153 21.30 -4.41 20.79
N ALA A 154 20.14 -3.80 21.00
CA ALA A 154 20.05 -2.41 21.48
C ALA A 154 20.69 -2.20 22.86
N ARG A 155 20.66 -3.20 23.75
CA ARG A 155 21.26 -3.14 25.09
C ARG A 155 22.78 -3.00 25.05
N ILE A 156 23.43 -3.64 24.07
CA ILE A 156 24.89 -3.67 23.94
C ILE A 156 25.42 -2.72 22.85
N GLY A 157 24.54 -1.89 22.28
CA GLY A 157 24.90 -0.95 21.22
C GLY A 157 25.18 -1.58 19.87
N ALA A 158 24.69 -2.80 19.62
CA ALA A 158 24.80 -3.49 18.35
C ALA A 158 23.58 -3.14 17.47
N PRO A 159 23.76 -2.50 16.30
CA PRO A 159 22.64 -2.23 15.41
C PRO A 159 22.07 -3.52 14.83
N HIS A 160 20.79 -3.79 15.07
CA HIS A 160 20.17 -4.96 14.47
C HIS A 160 19.64 -4.65 13.05
N THR A 161 19.52 -5.68 12.23
CA THR A 161 18.85 -5.64 10.93
C THR A 161 17.85 -6.77 10.84
N VAL A 162 16.59 -6.47 11.11
CA VAL A 162 15.51 -7.46 10.98
C VAL A 162 15.20 -7.68 9.50
N VAL A 163 15.20 -8.95 9.10
CA VAL A 163 14.81 -9.40 7.78
C VAL A 163 13.56 -10.25 7.92
N PHE A 164 12.52 -9.91 7.19
CA PHE A 164 11.26 -10.62 7.22
C PHE A 164 11.44 -12.11 6.92
N GLY A 165 10.99 -13.00 7.81
CA GLY A 165 11.17 -14.45 7.74
C GLY A 165 10.57 -15.12 6.49
N GLY A 166 9.79 -14.37 5.69
CA GLY A 166 9.27 -14.82 4.42
C GLY A 166 10.11 -14.54 3.18
N PHE A 167 11.23 -13.82 3.31
CA PHE A 167 12.11 -13.51 2.18
C PHE A 167 12.88 -14.74 1.69
N SER A 168 13.34 -14.66 0.44
CA SER A 168 14.21 -15.70 -0.12
C SER A 168 15.62 -15.62 0.46
N TYR A 169 16.39 -16.69 0.28
CA TYR A 169 17.77 -16.71 0.72
C TYR A 169 18.64 -15.68 -0.02
N GLU A 170 18.34 -15.32 -1.28
CA GLU A 170 19.05 -14.26 -2.01
C GLU A 170 18.76 -12.89 -1.39
N ALA A 171 17.49 -12.59 -1.10
CA ALA A 171 17.11 -11.34 -0.46
C ALA A 171 17.72 -11.22 0.95
N LEU A 172 17.84 -12.32 1.69
CA LEU A 172 18.54 -12.39 2.97
C LEU A 172 20.06 -12.15 2.79
N ARG A 173 20.70 -12.87 1.87
CA ARG A 173 22.13 -12.74 1.56
C ARG A 173 22.52 -11.31 1.23
N ASP A 174 21.78 -10.66 0.34
CA ASP A 174 22.10 -9.32 -0.14
C ASP A 174 22.08 -8.30 1.02
N ARG A 175 21.17 -8.48 2.00
CA ARG A 175 21.09 -7.64 3.21
C ARG A 175 22.20 -7.96 4.21
N ILE A 176 22.58 -9.23 4.37
CA ILE A 176 23.72 -9.64 5.18
C ILE A 176 25.01 -9.01 4.63
N GLN A 177 25.22 -9.08 3.32
CA GLN A 177 26.41 -8.54 2.67
C GLN A 177 26.46 -7.01 2.76
N ASP A 178 25.35 -6.33 2.51
CA ASP A 178 25.28 -4.87 2.57
C ASP A 178 25.50 -4.34 3.99
N SER A 179 24.84 -4.92 4.99
CA SER A 179 25.01 -4.52 6.40
C SER A 179 26.36 -4.93 6.97
N GLY A 180 27.01 -5.95 6.40
CA GLY A 180 28.20 -6.57 6.95
C GLY A 180 27.95 -7.20 8.33
N ALA A 181 26.78 -7.80 8.53
CA ALA A 181 26.40 -8.39 9.81
C ALA A 181 27.35 -9.53 10.23
N LYS A 182 27.72 -9.54 11.52
CA LYS A 182 28.64 -10.51 12.13
C LYS A 182 27.91 -11.77 12.61
N ILE A 183 26.66 -11.61 13.05
CA ILE A 183 25.81 -12.71 13.53
C ILE A 183 24.49 -12.73 12.77
N VAL A 184 23.98 -13.93 12.49
CA VAL A 184 22.60 -14.17 12.06
C VAL A 184 21.85 -14.92 13.16
N ILE A 185 20.71 -14.40 13.58
CA ILE A 185 19.79 -15.05 14.52
C ILE A 185 18.60 -15.56 13.72
N THR A 186 18.31 -16.85 13.78
CA THR A 186 17.24 -17.51 13.01
C THR A 186 16.54 -18.59 13.84
N ALA A 187 15.54 -19.26 13.28
CA ALA A 187 14.92 -20.44 13.86
C ALA A 187 15.08 -21.67 12.96
N ASP A 188 14.85 -22.86 13.50
CA ASP A 188 14.75 -24.10 12.72
C ASP A 188 13.67 -23.99 11.63
N GLY A 189 12.53 -23.41 11.98
CA GLY A 189 11.44 -23.09 11.07
C GLY A 189 10.40 -22.15 11.69
N SER A 190 9.34 -21.87 10.93
CA SER A 190 8.20 -21.05 11.36
C SER A 190 6.88 -21.70 11.00
N TYR A 191 5.88 -21.56 11.85
CA TYR A 191 4.51 -21.96 11.51
C TYR A 191 3.81 -20.88 10.67
N ARG A 192 3.13 -21.31 9.60
CA ARG A 192 2.18 -20.48 8.85
C ARG A 192 1.04 -21.34 8.30
N ARG A 193 -0.19 -21.03 8.67
CA ARG A 193 -1.40 -21.79 8.33
C ARG A 193 -1.23 -23.29 8.63
N GLY A 194 -0.58 -23.62 9.75
CA GLY A 194 -0.30 -24.99 10.16
C GLY A 194 0.81 -25.69 9.36
N LYS A 195 1.44 -25.01 8.39
CA LYS A 195 2.60 -25.53 7.64
C LYS A 195 3.89 -24.99 8.25
N ILE A 196 4.96 -25.77 8.16
CA ILE A 196 6.30 -25.36 8.58
C ILE A 196 7.05 -24.81 7.37
N LEU A 197 7.61 -23.62 7.50
CA LEU A 197 8.59 -23.04 6.56
C LEU A 197 10.00 -23.18 7.16
N SER A 198 10.94 -23.69 6.38
CA SER A 198 12.33 -23.93 6.82
C SER A 198 13.14 -22.63 6.78
N LEU A 199 13.41 -22.03 7.94
CA LEU A 199 14.18 -20.77 8.02
C LEU A 199 15.69 -21.04 8.04
N LYS A 200 16.13 -22.08 8.73
CA LYS A 200 17.55 -22.44 8.81
C LYS A 200 18.13 -22.83 7.45
N GLU A 201 17.36 -23.52 6.62
CA GLU A 201 17.78 -23.86 5.25
C GLU A 201 18.02 -22.60 4.40
N ASN A 202 17.14 -21.59 4.49
CA ASN A 202 17.35 -20.31 3.81
C ASN A 202 18.63 -19.61 4.28
N VAL A 203 18.93 -19.68 5.58
CA VAL A 203 20.19 -19.13 6.11
C VAL A 203 21.40 -19.88 5.55
N ASP A 204 21.37 -21.22 5.53
CA ASP A 204 22.48 -22.01 4.96
C ASP A 204 22.71 -21.69 3.48
N LEU A 205 21.64 -21.56 2.69
CA LEU A 205 21.73 -21.15 1.29
C LEU A 205 22.29 -19.74 1.12
N ALA A 206 21.87 -18.79 1.97
CA ALA A 206 22.37 -17.41 1.94
C ALA A 206 23.88 -17.33 2.26
N LEU A 207 24.38 -18.22 3.12
CA LEU A 207 25.77 -18.26 3.60
C LEU A 207 26.70 -19.16 2.77
N LYS A 208 26.23 -19.78 1.68
CA LYS A 208 27.09 -20.54 0.75
C LYS A 208 28.16 -19.68 0.07
N VAL A 209 27.96 -18.37 -0.01
CA VAL A 209 28.96 -17.42 -0.48
C VAL A 209 29.74 -16.85 0.70
N LYS A 210 30.94 -16.33 0.46
CA LYS A 210 31.70 -15.64 1.51
C LYS A 210 30.89 -14.42 2.01
N THR A 211 30.63 -14.38 3.31
CA THR A 211 29.96 -13.28 4.02
C THR A 211 30.78 -12.88 5.25
N SER A 212 30.35 -11.84 5.96
CA SER A 212 30.89 -11.39 7.24
C SER A 212 30.40 -12.20 8.45
N VAL A 213 29.53 -13.18 8.25
CA VAL A 213 28.88 -13.91 9.34
C VAL A 213 29.85 -14.90 9.97
N GLU A 214 30.07 -14.75 11.27
CA GLU A 214 30.94 -15.60 12.08
C GLU A 214 30.15 -16.66 12.87
N LYS A 215 28.93 -16.30 13.31
CA LYS A 215 28.04 -17.19 14.08
C LYS A 215 26.59 -17.12 13.59
N VAL A 216 25.91 -18.26 13.67
CA VAL A 216 24.46 -18.36 13.48
C VAL A 216 23.83 -18.90 14.75
N ILE A 217 22.93 -18.15 15.35
CA ILE A 217 22.19 -18.57 16.55
C ILE A 217 20.81 -19.05 16.11
N VAL A 218 20.45 -20.30 16.44
CA VAL A 218 19.24 -20.97 15.95
C VAL A 218 18.27 -21.23 17.11
N VAL A 219 17.05 -20.72 17.02
CA VAL A 219 15.95 -21.02 17.93
C VAL A 219 15.27 -22.33 17.47
N GLN A 220 15.10 -23.27 18.39
CA GLN A 220 14.34 -24.49 18.12
C GLN A 220 12.84 -24.20 18.31
N ARG A 221 12.16 -23.77 17.24
CA ARG A 221 10.75 -23.35 17.29
C ARG A 221 9.79 -24.47 16.91
N THR A 222 10.14 -25.24 15.89
CA THR A 222 9.25 -26.23 15.26
C THR A 222 9.67 -27.68 15.50
N GLY A 223 10.92 -27.90 15.91
CA GLY A 223 11.52 -29.24 16.00
C GLY A 223 11.88 -29.83 14.64
N LEU A 224 11.84 -29.04 13.57
CA LEU A 224 12.30 -29.46 12.25
C LEU A 224 13.79 -29.82 12.31
N SER A 225 14.16 -30.95 11.71
CA SER A 225 15.58 -31.33 11.60
C SER A 225 16.33 -30.25 10.83
N ALA A 226 17.24 -29.56 11.51
CA ALA A 226 18.02 -28.47 10.97
C ALA A 226 19.49 -28.88 10.87
N ASN A 227 20.12 -28.63 9.72
CA ASN A 227 21.56 -28.81 9.58
C ASN A 227 22.28 -27.78 10.45
N MET A 228 23.17 -28.23 11.35
CA MET A 228 23.93 -27.37 12.27
C MET A 228 25.43 -27.53 12.00
N GLU A 229 26.05 -26.50 11.42
CA GLU A 229 27.49 -26.48 11.18
C GLU A 229 28.27 -26.26 12.48
N LYS A 230 29.01 -27.29 12.93
CA LYS A 230 29.64 -27.38 14.27
C LYS A 230 30.40 -26.14 14.74
N GLU A 231 31.08 -25.42 13.86
CA GLU A 231 31.90 -24.26 14.24
C GLU A 231 31.18 -22.91 14.08
N ARG A 232 30.07 -22.86 13.35
CA ARG A 232 29.33 -21.64 13.01
C ARG A 232 28.00 -21.54 13.76
N ASP A 233 27.28 -22.66 13.87
CA ASP A 233 25.90 -22.69 14.32
C ASP A 233 25.79 -23.11 15.79
N VAL A 234 24.93 -22.42 16.54
CA VAL A 234 24.68 -22.70 17.96
C VAL A 234 23.18 -22.66 18.27
N TRP A 235 22.72 -23.54 19.15
CA TRP A 235 21.33 -23.50 19.59
C TRP A 235 21.12 -22.40 20.63
N TYR A 236 20.10 -21.57 20.42
CA TYR A 236 19.70 -20.48 21.33
C TYR A 236 19.49 -20.99 22.75
N HIS A 237 18.70 -22.05 22.90
CA HIS A 237 18.34 -22.61 24.21
C HIS A 237 19.53 -23.26 24.94
N GLU A 238 20.62 -23.57 24.26
CA GLU A 238 21.86 -24.04 24.87
C GLU A 238 22.73 -22.84 25.28
N ALA A 239 22.85 -21.85 24.39
CA ALA A 239 23.66 -20.65 24.63
C ALA A 239 23.16 -19.82 25.83
N ILE A 240 21.84 -19.70 26.02
CA ILE A 240 21.29 -18.89 27.12
C ILE A 240 21.39 -19.55 28.50
N LYS A 241 21.55 -20.88 28.59
CA LYS A 241 21.52 -21.61 29.88
C LYS A 241 22.63 -21.16 30.83
N GLU A 242 23.82 -20.97 30.28
CA GLU A 242 25.02 -20.59 31.04
C GLU A 242 25.23 -19.06 31.07
N ALA A 243 24.39 -18.30 30.37
CA ALA A 243 24.56 -16.85 30.25
C ALA A 243 24.10 -16.13 31.53
N PRO A 244 24.90 -15.16 32.04
CA PRO A 244 24.51 -14.37 33.21
C PRO A 244 23.20 -13.61 32.98
N ILE A 245 22.36 -13.58 34.01
CA ILE A 245 21.02 -12.96 33.97
C ILE A 245 21.02 -11.43 34.06
N VAL A 246 22.19 -10.81 34.21
CA VAL A 246 22.37 -9.35 34.26
C VAL A 246 23.40 -8.96 33.21
N CYS A 247 23.02 -8.02 32.35
CA CYS A 247 23.93 -7.30 31.47
C CYS A 247 23.72 -5.82 31.73
N ALA A 248 24.76 -5.02 31.95
CA ALA A 248 24.58 -3.56 32.01
C ALA A 248 24.13 -3.04 30.64
N ALA A 249 23.30 -1.99 30.62
CA ALA A 249 22.93 -1.30 29.40
C ALA A 249 24.06 -0.35 28.98
N GLU A 250 24.54 -0.47 27.75
CA GLU A 250 25.60 0.38 27.21
C GLU A 250 25.08 1.81 27.01
N PRO A 251 25.75 2.85 27.55
CA PRO A 251 25.42 4.23 27.22
C PRO A 251 25.65 4.51 25.73
N MET A 252 24.57 4.83 25.01
CA MET A 252 24.60 5.18 23.59
C MET A 252 24.41 6.68 23.43
N ASP A 253 25.15 7.29 22.52
CA ASP A 253 24.87 8.64 22.09
C ASP A 253 23.50 8.67 21.39
N SER A 254 22.77 9.78 21.52
CA SER A 254 21.44 9.93 20.92
C SER A 254 21.42 9.64 19.41
N ASP A 255 22.53 9.94 18.74
CA ASP A 255 22.71 9.85 17.30
C ASP A 255 23.41 8.56 16.85
N ASP A 256 23.76 7.66 17.78
CA ASP A 256 24.24 6.31 17.47
C ASP A 256 23.19 5.52 16.67
N MET A 257 23.65 4.62 15.81
CA MET A 257 22.77 3.77 15.01
C MET A 257 22.06 2.74 15.89
N LEU A 258 20.72 2.74 15.90
CA LEU A 258 19.92 1.75 16.62
C LEU A 258 19.65 0.50 15.77
N PHE A 259 19.27 0.69 14.51
CA PHE A 259 18.99 -0.39 13.58
C PHE A 259 19.10 0.05 12.12
N ILE A 260 19.21 -0.95 11.23
CA ILE A 260 19.09 -0.80 9.78
C ILE A 260 17.85 -1.58 9.36
N LEU A 261 16.93 -0.93 8.63
CA LEU A 261 15.76 -1.60 8.08
C LEU A 261 15.71 -1.47 6.56
N TYR A 262 15.81 -2.60 5.87
CA TYR A 262 15.92 -2.62 4.42
C TYR A 262 14.57 -2.46 3.72
N THR A 263 14.43 -1.40 2.93
CA THR A 263 13.26 -1.16 2.06
C THR A 263 13.57 -1.42 0.59
N SER A 264 12.54 -1.69 -0.22
CA SER A 264 12.70 -1.84 -1.67
C SER A 264 13.11 -0.51 -2.32
N GLY A 265 14.20 -0.50 -3.08
CA GLY A 265 14.62 0.65 -3.89
C GLY A 265 14.00 0.64 -5.28
N THR A 266 13.79 1.83 -5.87
CA THR A 266 13.36 2.00 -7.28
C THR A 266 14.38 1.44 -8.28
N THR A 267 15.66 1.40 -7.90
CA THR A 267 16.81 0.93 -8.69
C THR A 267 17.12 -0.57 -8.50
N GLY A 268 16.30 -1.32 -7.76
CA GLY A 268 16.45 -2.77 -7.57
C GLY A 268 17.32 -3.21 -6.39
N LYS A 269 18.35 -2.44 -5.99
CA LYS A 269 19.08 -2.70 -4.74
C LYS A 269 18.30 -2.21 -3.51
N PRO A 270 18.13 -3.03 -2.45
CA PRO A 270 17.52 -2.59 -1.18
C PRO A 270 18.19 -1.33 -0.62
N LYS A 271 17.42 -0.49 0.07
CA LYS A 271 17.90 0.69 0.80
C LYS A 271 17.97 0.34 2.29
N GLY A 272 19.15 0.32 2.90
CA GLY A 272 19.27 0.16 4.35
C GLY A 272 18.90 1.46 5.06
N ILE A 273 17.66 1.63 5.51
CA ILE A 273 17.24 2.85 6.21
C ILE A 273 17.80 2.82 7.63
N VAL A 274 18.51 3.88 8.02
CA VAL A 274 19.17 3.97 9.33
C VAL A 274 18.36 4.85 10.27
N HIS A 275 18.09 4.36 11.48
CA HIS A 275 17.48 5.14 12.58
C HIS A 275 18.44 5.27 13.76
N SER A 276 18.49 6.46 14.36
CA SER A 276 19.30 6.76 15.54
C SER A 276 18.62 6.33 16.85
N VAL A 277 19.32 6.27 17.98
CA VAL A 277 18.72 5.87 19.28
C VAL A 277 17.74 6.91 19.84
N GLY A 278 18.20 8.12 20.15
CA GLY A 278 17.48 9.13 20.92
C GLY A 278 16.24 9.64 20.19
N GLY A 279 16.44 10.23 19.00
CA GLY A 279 15.37 10.78 18.18
C GLY A 279 14.25 9.77 17.89
N TYR A 280 14.63 8.55 17.49
CA TYR A 280 13.68 7.47 17.24
C TYR A 280 12.87 7.11 18.48
N MET A 281 13.53 6.86 19.62
CA MET A 281 12.85 6.47 20.85
C MET A 281 11.90 7.55 21.36
N VAL A 282 12.28 8.84 21.30
CA VAL A 282 11.39 9.94 21.71
C VAL A 282 10.16 10.00 20.81
N GLY A 283 10.36 9.91 19.49
CA GLY A 283 9.26 9.94 18.52
C GLY A 283 8.27 8.81 18.76
N VAL A 284 8.74 7.56 18.78
CA VAL A 284 7.85 6.38 18.88
C VAL A 284 7.20 6.24 20.26
N ALA A 285 7.89 6.60 21.35
CA ALA A 285 7.26 6.61 22.68
C ALA A 285 6.16 7.69 22.75
N THR A 286 6.38 8.83 22.10
CA THR A 286 5.41 9.93 22.08
C THR A 286 4.17 9.58 21.30
N THR A 287 4.33 9.22 20.02
CA THR A 287 3.21 8.89 19.15
C THR A 287 2.48 7.65 19.65
N HIS A 288 3.18 6.63 20.15
CA HIS A 288 2.51 5.44 20.69
C HIS A 288 1.57 5.80 21.86
N GLN A 289 2.02 6.62 22.82
CA GLN A 289 1.17 6.95 23.97
C GLN A 289 -0.05 7.78 23.54
N TRP A 290 0.17 8.80 22.70
CA TRP A 290 -0.86 9.79 22.42
C TRP A 290 -1.86 9.30 21.37
N VAL A 291 -1.38 8.66 20.31
CA VAL A 291 -2.23 8.21 19.19
C VAL A 291 -3.09 7.01 19.61
N PHE A 292 -2.55 6.12 20.44
CA PHE A 292 -3.32 4.97 20.94
C PHE A 292 -3.96 5.21 22.31
N ASP A 293 -3.87 6.44 22.83
CA ASP A 293 -4.42 6.84 24.13
C ASP A 293 -4.02 5.86 25.24
N LEU A 294 -2.75 5.45 25.30
CA LEU A 294 -2.32 4.30 26.11
C LEU A 294 -2.55 4.54 27.61
N ARG A 295 -3.24 3.59 28.24
CA ARG A 295 -3.55 3.50 29.68
C ARG A 295 -2.81 2.34 30.32
N GLU A 296 -2.69 2.38 31.64
CA GLU A 296 -1.89 1.39 32.38
C GLU A 296 -2.45 -0.04 32.24
N GLU A 297 -3.77 -0.16 32.18
CA GLU A 297 -4.52 -1.40 32.11
C GLU A 297 -4.68 -1.98 30.69
N ASP A 298 -4.17 -1.31 29.66
CA ASP A 298 -4.36 -1.74 28.27
C ASP A 298 -3.59 -3.01 27.91
N VAL A 299 -4.26 -3.86 27.13
CA VAL A 299 -3.65 -4.93 26.34
C VAL A 299 -3.65 -4.47 24.89
N TYR A 300 -2.46 -4.09 24.42
CA TYR A 300 -2.25 -3.52 23.10
C TYR A 300 -1.82 -4.61 22.10
N TRP A 301 -2.52 -4.71 20.97
CA TRP A 301 -2.19 -5.64 19.91
C TRP A 301 -1.95 -4.95 18.57
N CYS A 302 -0.67 -4.90 18.17
CA CYS A 302 -0.25 -4.60 16.80
C CYS A 302 -0.12 -5.90 16.02
N THR A 303 -0.86 -6.04 14.93
CA THR A 303 -0.85 -7.28 14.13
C THR A 303 0.29 -7.33 13.12
N ALA A 304 1.15 -6.30 13.07
CA ALA A 304 2.22 -6.20 12.10
C ALA A 304 3.40 -7.09 12.46
N ASP A 305 4.06 -7.62 11.43
CA ASP A 305 5.29 -8.38 11.60
C ASP A 305 6.48 -7.46 11.93
N ILE A 306 7.40 -7.94 12.78
CA ILE A 306 8.61 -7.22 13.18
C ILE A 306 9.57 -6.93 12.03
N GLY A 307 9.49 -7.64 10.91
CA GLY A 307 10.26 -7.34 9.69
C GLY A 307 9.87 -6.03 9.01
N TRP A 308 8.86 -5.32 9.52
CA TRP A 308 8.42 -4.01 9.04
C TRP A 308 8.59 -2.95 10.12
N ILE A 309 8.61 -1.68 9.71
CA ILE A 309 8.78 -0.54 10.64
C ILE A 309 7.64 -0.47 11.67
N THR A 310 6.43 -0.94 11.32
CA THR A 310 5.28 -1.02 12.23
C THR A 310 5.55 -1.95 13.41
N GLY A 311 6.17 -3.10 13.17
CA GLY A 311 6.57 -4.01 14.25
C GLY A 311 7.73 -3.45 15.09
N HIS A 312 8.68 -2.73 14.48
CA HIS A 312 9.72 -2.05 15.25
C HIS A 312 9.13 -1.00 16.19
N SER A 313 8.41 -0.04 15.63
CA SER A 313 8.00 1.18 16.32
C SER A 313 6.81 0.95 17.24
N TYR A 314 5.86 0.12 16.79
CA TYR A 314 4.55 -0.03 17.42
C TYR A 314 4.21 -1.48 17.78
N LEU A 315 5.15 -2.42 17.77
CA LEU A 315 5.03 -3.66 18.56
C LEU A 315 6.10 -3.70 19.64
N VAL A 316 7.33 -3.29 19.34
CA VAL A 316 8.46 -3.38 20.28
C VAL A 316 8.73 -2.05 21.00
N TYR A 317 9.30 -1.06 20.32
CA TYR A 317 9.95 0.08 20.98
C TYR A 317 8.97 1.03 21.68
N GLY A 318 8.00 1.59 20.97
CA GLY A 318 7.03 2.54 21.55
C GLY A 318 6.20 1.93 22.69
N PRO A 319 5.62 0.73 22.52
CA PRO A 319 4.87 0.08 23.58
C PRO A 319 5.68 -0.27 24.82
N LEU A 320 6.84 -0.92 24.67
CA LEU A 320 7.65 -1.31 25.81
C LEU A 320 8.26 -0.09 26.51
N ALA A 321 8.65 0.95 25.77
CA ALA A 321 9.06 2.21 26.38
C ALA A 321 7.96 2.83 27.25
N ASN A 322 6.69 2.71 26.87
CA ASN A 322 5.59 3.25 27.68
C ASN A 322 5.12 2.30 28.79
N GLY A 323 5.74 1.14 28.98
CA GLY A 323 5.32 0.16 29.98
C GLY A 323 4.03 -0.58 29.62
N ALA A 324 3.68 -0.68 28.33
CA ALA A 324 2.46 -1.35 27.86
C ALA A 324 2.52 -2.88 28.03
N THR A 325 1.37 -3.54 28.00
CA THR A 325 1.29 -4.99 27.75
C THR A 325 1.06 -5.23 26.26
N ILE A 326 2.03 -5.83 25.57
CA ILE A 326 1.92 -6.15 24.13
C ILE A 326 1.44 -7.57 23.91
N LEU A 327 0.55 -7.75 22.94
CA LEU A 327 0.19 -9.07 22.42
C LEU A 327 0.94 -9.33 21.11
N MET A 328 1.61 -10.47 21.04
CA MET A 328 2.30 -10.97 19.86
C MET A 328 1.64 -12.27 19.39
N TYR A 329 1.24 -12.30 18.12
CA TYR A 329 0.65 -13.48 17.49
C TYR A 329 1.52 -13.94 16.33
N GLU A 330 1.85 -15.23 16.32
CA GLU A 330 2.74 -15.82 15.29
C GLU A 330 2.03 -16.06 13.96
N GLY A 331 0.75 -16.42 14.01
CA GLY A 331 0.07 -17.11 12.91
C GLY A 331 -0.66 -16.21 11.91
N ALA A 332 -1.44 -16.86 11.05
CA ALA A 332 -2.29 -16.22 10.05
C ALA A 332 -3.70 -15.89 10.60
N PRO A 333 -4.38 -14.86 10.07
CA PRO A 333 -5.73 -14.47 10.51
C PRO A 333 -6.82 -15.51 10.22
N ASP A 334 -6.55 -16.49 9.37
CA ASP A 334 -7.49 -17.52 8.88
C ASP A 334 -7.24 -18.92 9.45
N TYR A 335 -6.34 -19.09 10.43
CA TYR A 335 -5.96 -20.40 10.93
C TYR A 335 -6.15 -20.58 12.45
N PRO A 336 -6.77 -21.68 12.92
CA PRO A 336 -7.36 -22.76 12.13
C PRO A 336 -8.65 -22.36 11.40
N GLU A 337 -9.30 -21.28 11.84
CA GLU A 337 -10.56 -20.77 11.31
C GLU A 337 -10.50 -19.25 11.14
N LYS A 338 -11.39 -18.70 10.30
CA LYS A 338 -11.48 -17.26 9.97
C LYS A 338 -11.85 -16.35 11.15
N ASP A 339 -12.24 -16.92 12.29
CA ASP A 339 -12.54 -16.18 13.53
C ASP A 339 -11.32 -15.97 14.44
N ARG A 340 -10.13 -16.40 14.01
CA ARG A 340 -8.95 -16.50 14.87
C ARG A 340 -8.57 -15.21 15.57
N TYR A 341 -8.53 -14.08 14.86
CA TYR A 341 -8.18 -12.78 15.45
C TYR A 341 -9.17 -12.38 16.54
N TRP A 342 -10.45 -12.61 16.29
CA TRP A 342 -11.53 -12.25 17.19
C TRP A 342 -11.53 -13.12 18.45
N LYS A 343 -11.20 -14.41 18.30
CA LYS A 343 -10.95 -15.31 19.43
C LYS A 343 -9.77 -14.86 20.29
N ILE A 344 -8.72 -14.29 19.70
CA ILE A 344 -7.57 -13.72 20.43
C ILE A 344 -8.01 -12.46 21.19
N VAL A 345 -8.75 -11.55 20.54
CA VAL A 345 -9.31 -10.35 21.20
C VAL A 345 -10.17 -10.74 22.41
N GLU A 346 -11.13 -11.64 22.22
CA GLU A 346 -12.04 -12.13 23.27
C GLU A 346 -11.28 -12.74 24.46
N LYS A 347 -10.30 -13.59 24.17
CA LYS A 347 -9.55 -14.35 25.16
C LYS A 347 -8.63 -13.48 26.00
N TYR A 348 -7.91 -12.56 25.38
CA TYR A 348 -6.93 -11.71 26.05
C TYR A 348 -7.50 -10.35 26.44
N LYS A 349 -8.79 -10.11 26.16
CA LYS A 349 -9.47 -8.84 26.40
C LYS A 349 -8.68 -7.66 25.84
N VAL A 350 -8.24 -7.79 24.59
CA VAL A 350 -7.49 -6.76 23.87
C VAL A 350 -8.29 -5.46 23.89
N THR A 351 -7.65 -4.36 24.28
CA THR A 351 -8.29 -3.04 24.39
C THR A 351 -7.98 -2.16 23.19
N ILE A 352 -6.82 -2.36 22.56
CA ILE A 352 -6.36 -1.61 21.39
C ILE A 352 -5.95 -2.59 20.31
N LEU A 353 -6.57 -2.48 19.13
CA LEU A 353 -6.21 -3.27 17.96
C LEU A 353 -5.65 -2.36 16.87
N TYR A 354 -4.41 -2.62 16.44
CA TYR A 354 -3.75 -1.90 15.36
C TYR A 354 -3.42 -2.85 14.22
N THR A 355 -4.05 -2.64 13.05
CA THR A 355 -3.96 -3.54 11.90
C THR A 355 -3.94 -2.80 10.57
N ALA A 356 -3.73 -3.53 9.48
CA ALA A 356 -3.67 -2.95 8.13
C ALA A 356 -5.04 -2.98 7.44
N PRO A 357 -5.36 -2.00 6.56
CA PRO A 357 -6.56 -2.02 5.72
C PRO A 357 -6.74 -3.32 4.93
N THR A 358 -5.65 -3.95 4.51
CA THR A 358 -5.72 -5.26 3.82
C THR A 358 -6.35 -6.33 4.69
N ALA A 359 -5.99 -6.42 5.98
CA ALA A 359 -6.63 -7.37 6.89
C ALA A 359 -8.12 -7.03 7.07
N ILE A 360 -8.45 -5.74 7.22
CA ILE A 360 -9.83 -5.26 7.33
C ILE A 360 -10.66 -5.66 6.10
N ARG A 361 -10.15 -5.43 4.89
CA ARG A 361 -10.82 -5.84 3.63
C ARG A 361 -10.97 -7.36 3.54
N THR A 362 -9.98 -8.13 3.99
CA THR A 362 -10.09 -9.59 4.07
C THR A 362 -11.21 -10.03 5.01
N PHE A 363 -11.33 -9.43 6.19
CA PHE A 363 -12.43 -9.72 7.12
C PHE A 363 -13.79 -9.30 6.57
N MET A 364 -13.85 -8.15 5.89
CA MET A 364 -15.04 -7.69 5.19
C MET A 364 -15.46 -8.66 4.09
N LYS A 365 -14.50 -9.19 3.30
CA LYS A 365 -14.74 -10.21 2.27
C LYS A 365 -15.28 -11.51 2.86
N TRP A 366 -14.77 -11.95 4.01
CA TRP A 366 -15.25 -13.16 4.68
C TRP A 366 -16.63 -12.99 5.32
N GLY A 367 -17.01 -11.75 5.64
CA GLY A 367 -18.30 -11.41 6.23
C GLY A 367 -18.23 -11.19 7.74
N ALA A 368 -19.19 -10.41 8.25
CA ALA A 368 -19.23 -9.98 9.65
C ALA A 368 -19.61 -11.10 10.65
N SER A 369 -20.06 -12.27 10.20
CA SER A 369 -20.45 -13.36 11.10
C SER A 369 -19.29 -13.84 11.98
N TYR A 370 -18.06 -13.89 11.47
CA TYR A 370 -16.88 -14.30 12.24
C TYR A 370 -16.58 -13.34 13.41
N PRO A 371 -16.40 -12.02 13.21
CA PRO A 371 -16.20 -11.10 14.33
C PRO A 371 -17.43 -11.04 15.26
N LEU A 372 -18.65 -11.05 14.73
CA LEU A 372 -19.89 -10.99 15.53
C LEU A 372 -20.14 -12.26 16.35
N SER A 373 -19.43 -13.36 16.07
CA SER A 373 -19.50 -14.60 16.87
C SER A 373 -18.66 -14.57 18.15
N ARG A 374 -17.94 -13.48 18.42
CA ARG A 374 -16.98 -13.33 19.53
C ARG A 374 -17.28 -12.07 20.35
N ASP A 375 -16.89 -12.09 21.62
CA ASP A 375 -16.97 -10.90 22.48
C ASP A 375 -15.81 -9.93 22.20
N LEU A 376 -16.13 -8.84 21.50
CA LEU A 376 -15.20 -7.75 21.18
C LEU A 376 -15.36 -6.52 22.09
N SER A 377 -16.11 -6.64 23.20
CA SER A 377 -16.49 -5.50 24.05
C SER A 377 -15.31 -4.83 24.78
N SER A 378 -14.19 -5.54 24.94
CA SER A 378 -12.97 -4.99 25.54
C SER A 378 -12.30 -3.91 24.69
N LEU A 379 -12.52 -3.92 23.37
CA LEU A 379 -11.96 -2.92 22.48
C LEU A 379 -12.51 -1.53 22.83
N ARG A 380 -11.59 -0.57 22.90
CA ARG A 380 -11.87 0.85 23.11
C ARG A 380 -11.30 1.75 22.02
N LEU A 381 -10.29 1.29 21.27
CA LEU A 381 -9.65 2.04 20.20
C LEU A 381 -9.17 1.09 19.10
N LEU A 382 -9.33 1.53 17.85
CA LEU A 382 -8.90 0.81 16.67
C LEU A 382 -7.89 1.65 15.89
N GLY A 383 -6.93 1.02 15.22
CA GLY A 383 -5.95 1.72 14.39
C GLY A 383 -5.78 1.08 13.02
N SER A 384 -5.51 1.92 12.03
CA SER A 384 -5.25 1.57 10.62
C SER A 384 -3.88 2.09 10.19
N VAL A 385 -3.13 1.29 9.41
CA VAL A 385 -1.78 1.65 8.94
C VAL A 385 -1.40 1.02 7.61
N GLY A 386 -0.54 1.75 6.87
CA GLY A 386 0.31 1.22 5.81
C GLY A 386 -0.26 1.42 4.41
N GLU A 387 -1.56 1.64 4.30
CA GLU A 387 -2.26 1.94 3.05
C GLU A 387 -3.42 2.90 3.34
N PRO A 388 -3.90 3.66 2.34
CA PRO A 388 -5.17 4.37 2.47
C PRO A 388 -6.30 3.39 2.80
N ILE A 389 -7.06 3.67 3.86
CA ILE A 389 -8.30 2.95 4.16
C ILE A 389 -9.45 3.64 3.42
N ASN A 390 -10.17 2.93 2.55
CA ASN A 390 -11.31 3.54 1.87
C ASN A 390 -12.50 3.75 2.86
N PRO A 391 -13.43 4.67 2.57
CA PRO A 391 -14.57 4.93 3.45
C PRO A 391 -15.43 3.71 3.77
N GLU A 392 -15.64 2.79 2.84
CA GLU A 392 -16.44 1.57 3.06
C GLU A 392 -15.79 0.64 4.08
N ALA A 393 -14.50 0.35 3.93
CA ALA A 393 -13.72 -0.47 4.85
C ALA A 393 -13.60 0.20 6.22
N TRP A 394 -13.42 1.53 6.26
CA TRP A 394 -13.41 2.30 7.51
C TRP A 394 -14.73 2.15 8.26
N MET A 395 -15.87 2.33 7.58
CA MET A 395 -17.20 2.19 8.16
C MET A 395 -17.48 0.76 8.61
N TRP A 396 -17.06 -0.23 7.82
CA TRP A 396 -17.17 -1.64 8.20
C TRP A 396 -16.39 -1.94 9.49
N TYR A 397 -15.18 -1.40 9.61
CA TYR A 397 -14.32 -1.58 10.79
C TYR A 397 -14.92 -0.92 12.03
N TYR A 398 -15.41 0.32 11.88
CA TYR A 398 -16.08 1.07 12.95
C TYR A 398 -17.31 0.33 13.48
N LYS A 399 -18.15 -0.18 12.59
CA LYS A 399 -19.41 -0.84 12.93
C LYS A 399 -19.21 -2.26 13.46
N ASN A 400 -18.52 -3.11 12.71
CA ASN A 400 -18.50 -4.56 13.00
C ASN A 400 -17.45 -4.95 14.03
N ILE A 401 -16.36 -4.18 14.14
CA ILE A 401 -15.29 -4.46 15.11
C ILE A 401 -15.36 -3.49 16.28
N GLY A 402 -15.51 -2.19 15.99
CA GLY A 402 -15.59 -1.15 17.02
C GLY A 402 -16.94 -1.08 17.74
N GLY A 403 -17.97 -1.74 17.21
CA GLY A 403 -19.34 -1.66 17.71
C GLY A 403 -19.91 -0.24 17.71
N GLU A 404 -19.41 0.63 16.83
CA GLU A 404 -19.71 2.07 16.79
C GLU A 404 -19.32 2.83 18.08
N ARG A 405 -18.41 2.26 18.88
CA ARG A 405 -17.91 2.86 20.14
C ARG A 405 -16.44 3.27 20.08
N CYS A 406 -15.66 2.60 19.24
CA CYS A 406 -14.21 2.76 19.18
C CYS A 406 -13.82 3.80 18.13
N PRO A 407 -13.13 4.91 18.48
CA PRO A 407 -12.50 5.76 17.48
C PRO A 407 -11.46 4.95 16.67
N ILE A 408 -11.32 5.31 15.39
CA ILE A 408 -10.33 4.72 14.48
C ILE A 408 -9.24 5.76 14.22
N VAL A 409 -8.01 5.47 14.64
CA VAL A 409 -6.84 6.28 14.30
C VAL A 409 -6.26 5.76 12.99
N ASP A 410 -6.49 6.49 11.89
CA ASP A 410 -5.80 6.22 10.63
C ASP A 410 -4.43 6.90 10.66
N THR A 411 -3.37 6.13 10.46
CA THR A 411 -2.00 6.57 10.72
C THR A 411 -1.19 6.56 9.43
N TRP A 412 -0.83 7.75 8.93
CA TRP A 412 0.07 7.89 7.80
C TRP A 412 1.50 8.16 8.27
N TRP A 413 2.43 7.36 7.74
CA TRP A 413 3.87 7.41 7.99
C TRP A 413 4.60 6.36 7.12
N GLN A 414 5.94 6.34 7.18
CA GLN A 414 6.78 5.50 6.34
C GLN A 414 7.93 4.88 7.14
N THR A 415 8.70 3.97 6.51
CA THR A 415 9.90 3.42 7.15
C THR A 415 10.92 4.51 7.45
N GLU A 416 11.03 5.45 6.53
CA GLU A 416 11.90 6.61 6.59
C GLU A 416 11.48 7.63 7.66
N THR A 417 10.21 7.65 8.06
CA THR A 417 9.74 8.60 9.09
C THR A 417 9.92 8.09 10.50
N GLY A 418 10.02 6.78 10.72
CA GLY A 418 10.24 6.15 12.03
C GLY A 418 9.04 6.22 12.99
N MET A 419 8.33 7.35 13.04
CA MET A 419 7.12 7.58 13.83
C MET A 419 5.94 7.98 12.94
N ILE A 420 4.75 8.02 13.55
CA ILE A 420 3.49 8.45 12.92
C ILE A 420 3.56 9.97 12.72
N LEU A 421 3.31 10.44 11.49
CA LEU A 421 3.42 11.86 11.17
C LEU A 421 2.07 12.55 10.95
N MET A 422 1.06 11.84 10.44
CA MET A 422 -0.31 12.35 10.33
C MET A 422 -1.30 11.34 10.84
N THR A 423 -2.14 11.76 11.77
CA THR A 423 -3.14 10.92 12.43
C THR A 423 -4.02 11.77 13.35
N PRO A 424 -5.26 11.34 13.65
CA PRO A 424 -6.05 11.99 14.69
C PRO A 424 -5.43 11.77 16.07
N VAL A 425 -5.46 12.80 16.93
CA VAL A 425 -5.31 12.62 18.37
C VAL A 425 -6.69 12.25 18.92
N PRO A 426 -6.92 11.00 19.38
CA PRO A 426 -8.26 10.42 19.51
C PRO A 426 -9.15 11.10 20.56
N GLY A 427 -8.59 11.89 21.48
CA GLY A 427 -9.34 12.69 22.44
C GLY A 427 -9.85 14.04 21.91
N ILE A 428 -9.32 14.50 20.77
CA ILE A 428 -9.48 15.88 20.27
C ILE A 428 -10.03 15.90 18.84
N THR A 429 -9.47 15.10 17.94
CA THR A 429 -9.67 15.24 16.49
C THR A 429 -10.92 14.48 16.03
N PRO A 430 -11.92 15.15 15.43
CA PRO A 430 -13.01 14.46 14.73
C PRO A 430 -12.47 13.64 13.55
N LEU A 431 -13.16 12.55 13.20
CA LEU A 431 -12.71 11.60 12.19
C LEU A 431 -13.55 11.72 10.92
N LYS A 432 -12.89 11.66 9.76
CA LYS A 432 -13.54 11.49 8.46
C LYS A 432 -13.13 10.13 7.87
N PRO A 433 -14.07 9.27 7.45
CA PRO A 433 -13.73 7.97 6.88
C PRO A 433 -12.74 8.07 5.71
N GLY A 434 -11.55 7.48 5.87
CA GLY A 434 -10.49 7.47 4.86
C GLY A 434 -9.54 8.67 4.82
N SER A 435 -9.68 9.61 5.76
CA SER A 435 -8.70 10.66 5.99
C SER A 435 -7.78 10.29 7.17
N CYS A 436 -6.48 10.56 7.00
CA CYS A 436 -5.51 10.54 8.11
C CYS A 436 -5.57 11.79 9.00
N THR A 437 -6.53 12.69 8.72
CA THR A 437 -6.84 13.93 9.44
C THR A 437 -5.77 15.00 9.32
N VAL A 438 -5.00 15.29 10.38
CA VAL A 438 -4.06 16.41 10.44
C VAL A 438 -2.66 15.93 10.81
N PRO A 439 -1.62 16.74 10.56
CA PRO A 439 -0.28 16.45 11.06
C PRO A 439 -0.24 16.31 12.57
N PHE A 440 0.57 15.38 13.06
CA PHE A 440 0.81 15.19 14.49
C PHE A 440 1.46 16.46 15.08
N PRO A 441 1.14 16.87 16.32
CA PRO A 441 1.79 18.02 16.95
C PRO A 441 3.33 17.92 16.90
N GLY A 442 4.01 19.02 16.55
CA GLY A 442 5.46 19.04 16.37
C GLY A 442 5.94 18.63 14.97
N VAL A 443 5.03 18.28 14.05
CA VAL A 443 5.35 17.90 12.67
C VAL A 443 4.77 18.92 11.69
N GLN A 444 5.60 19.45 10.79
CA GLN A 444 5.20 20.43 9.79
C GLN A 444 5.10 19.78 8.39
N ILE A 445 3.87 19.46 7.99
CA ILE A 445 3.58 18.86 6.69
C ILE A 445 2.80 19.84 5.82
N GLU A 446 3.11 19.83 4.52
CA GLU A 446 2.44 20.65 3.52
C GLU A 446 2.23 19.88 2.23
N ILE A 447 1.30 20.36 1.41
CA ILE A 447 1.05 19.88 0.06
C ILE A 447 1.56 20.94 -0.91
N VAL A 448 2.43 20.54 -1.82
CA VAL A 448 3.06 21.45 -2.78
C VAL A 448 2.77 21.05 -4.23
N ASN A 449 2.74 22.03 -5.12
CA ASN A 449 2.65 21.81 -6.56
C ASN A 449 3.98 21.26 -7.13
N HIS A 450 4.04 21.10 -8.45
CA HIS A 450 5.23 20.61 -9.14
C HIS A 450 6.45 21.56 -9.09
N LEU A 451 6.25 22.81 -8.65
CA LEU A 451 7.31 23.80 -8.43
C LEU A 451 7.81 23.82 -6.99
N GLY A 452 7.20 23.04 -6.08
CA GLY A 452 7.51 23.03 -4.65
C GLY A 452 6.83 24.15 -3.85
N GLU A 453 5.86 24.83 -4.46
CA GLU A 453 5.09 25.91 -3.83
C GLU A 453 3.82 25.35 -3.17
N PRO A 454 3.41 25.85 -1.99
CA PRO A 454 2.17 25.44 -1.33
C PRO A 454 0.94 25.57 -2.23
N VAL A 455 0.04 24.59 -2.19
CA VAL A 455 -1.28 24.68 -2.85
C VAL A 455 -2.35 25.18 -1.87
N PRO A 456 -3.42 25.88 -2.29
CA PRO A 456 -4.56 26.25 -1.44
C PRO A 456 -5.38 25.06 -0.95
N LYS A 457 -6.15 25.24 0.15
CA LYS A 457 -7.12 24.24 0.64
C LYS A 457 -8.11 23.82 -0.46
N GLY A 458 -8.47 22.53 -0.47
CA GLY A 458 -9.27 21.91 -1.52
C GLY A 458 -8.45 21.34 -2.69
N GLU A 459 -7.18 21.75 -2.84
CA GLU A 459 -6.30 21.27 -3.89
C GLU A 459 -5.38 20.11 -3.46
N GLY A 460 -4.73 19.48 -4.43
CA GLY A 460 -3.84 18.34 -4.22
C GLY A 460 -2.53 18.44 -4.98
N GLY A 461 -1.50 17.80 -4.43
CA GLY A 461 -0.12 17.85 -4.91
C GLY A 461 0.78 16.86 -4.19
N TYR A 462 2.08 17.17 -4.14
CA TYR A 462 3.10 16.37 -3.49
C TYR A 462 3.12 16.64 -1.98
N LEU A 463 3.18 15.57 -1.20
CA LEU A 463 3.29 15.67 0.25
C LEU A 463 4.76 15.84 0.65
N VAL A 464 5.05 16.92 1.37
CA VAL A 464 6.40 17.27 1.85
C VAL A 464 6.41 17.56 3.35
N VAL A 465 7.56 17.39 3.98
CA VAL A 465 7.80 17.79 5.37
C VAL A 465 8.81 18.95 5.37
N ARG A 466 8.46 20.07 6.01
CA ARG A 466 9.22 21.33 5.95
C ARG A 466 10.45 21.33 6.86
N GLU A 467 10.33 20.70 8.02
CA GLU A 467 11.37 20.62 9.03
C GLU A 467 11.67 19.17 9.40
N PRO A 468 12.90 18.83 9.84
CA PRO A 468 13.19 17.53 10.43
C PRO A 468 12.28 17.24 11.63
N TRP A 469 12.12 15.95 11.93
CA TRP A 469 11.43 15.45 13.12
C TRP A 469 12.29 14.42 13.85
N PRO A 470 12.08 14.13 15.14
CA PRO A 470 13.03 13.34 15.93
C PRO A 470 13.37 11.96 15.36
N SER A 471 12.37 11.21 14.92
CA SER A 471 12.56 9.84 14.40
C SER A 471 12.85 9.78 12.90
N MET A 472 13.20 10.90 12.28
CA MET A 472 13.58 10.93 10.87
C MET A 472 14.77 9.99 10.62
N LEU A 473 14.76 9.28 9.48
CA LEU A 473 15.92 8.49 9.09
C LEU A 473 17.19 9.34 9.10
N LYS A 474 18.26 8.77 9.65
CA LYS A 474 19.58 9.42 9.72
C LYS A 474 20.24 9.50 8.34
N THR A 475 20.17 8.39 7.61
CA THR A 475 20.75 8.24 6.26
C THR A 475 20.28 6.93 5.61
N VAL A 476 20.75 6.66 4.39
CA VAL A 476 20.78 5.32 3.79
C VAL A 476 22.17 4.73 4.06
N TYR A 477 22.20 3.54 4.67
CA TYR A 477 23.42 2.89 5.12
C TYR A 477 24.46 2.78 4.00
N GLY A 478 25.65 3.33 4.25
CA GLY A 478 26.76 3.34 3.28
C GLY A 478 26.55 4.23 2.04
N ASP A 479 25.48 5.03 1.98
CA ASP A 479 25.08 5.79 0.77
C ASP A 479 24.36 7.11 1.11
N ASP A 480 25.09 8.05 1.73
CA ASP A 480 24.60 9.39 2.07
C ASP A 480 24.12 10.18 0.83
N LYS A 481 24.74 9.93 -0.33
CA LYS A 481 24.32 10.56 -1.58
C LYS A 481 22.91 10.12 -1.97
N ARG A 482 22.61 8.83 -1.90
CA ARG A 482 21.26 8.32 -2.17
C ARG A 482 20.23 8.87 -1.19
N TYR A 483 20.60 9.09 0.08
CA TYR A 483 19.74 9.80 1.03
C TYR A 483 19.41 11.23 0.55
N ALA A 484 20.43 12.02 0.23
CA ALA A 484 20.25 13.40 -0.26
C ALA A 484 19.42 13.44 -1.55
N ASP A 485 19.79 12.65 -2.56
CA ASP A 485 19.15 12.64 -3.87
C ASP A 485 17.67 12.18 -3.78
N THR A 486 17.39 11.14 -2.99
CA THR A 486 16.04 10.54 -2.92
C THR A 486 15.05 11.42 -2.18
N TYR A 487 15.45 12.01 -1.06
CA TYR A 487 14.51 12.67 -0.14
C TYR A 487 14.59 14.19 -0.16
N TRP A 488 15.70 14.76 -0.61
CA TRP A 488 15.93 16.21 -0.61
C TRP A 488 16.25 16.77 -2.01
N GLY A 489 16.32 15.90 -3.03
CA GLY A 489 16.66 16.27 -4.41
C GLY A 489 15.49 16.79 -5.25
N GLN A 490 14.26 16.35 -4.95
CA GLN A 490 13.05 16.73 -5.70
C GLN A 490 12.68 18.21 -5.48
N PHE A 491 12.68 18.66 -4.23
CA PHE A 491 12.31 20.01 -3.83
C PHE A 491 13.35 20.56 -2.86
N LYS A 492 13.88 21.74 -3.15
CA LYS A 492 14.97 22.33 -2.37
C LYS A 492 14.50 22.66 -0.95
N GLY A 493 15.25 22.16 0.05
CA GLY A 493 15.08 22.54 1.46
C GLY A 493 13.91 21.86 2.17
N VAL A 494 13.24 20.89 1.54
CA VAL A 494 12.16 20.11 2.16
C VAL A 494 12.35 18.62 1.91
N TYR A 495 11.82 17.81 2.83
CA TYR A 495 11.80 16.37 2.67
C TYR A 495 10.62 15.95 1.78
N PHE A 496 10.91 15.29 0.68
CA PHE A 496 9.91 14.69 -0.20
C PHE A 496 9.57 13.27 0.24
N THR A 497 8.29 13.05 0.55
CA THR A 497 7.79 11.76 1.04
C THR A 497 7.62 10.71 -0.07
N GLY A 498 7.56 11.15 -1.33
CA GLY A 498 7.19 10.29 -2.45
C GLY A 498 5.69 10.01 -2.56
N ASP A 499 4.85 10.65 -1.73
CA ASP A 499 3.40 10.50 -1.76
C ASP A 499 2.72 11.75 -2.35
N GLU A 500 1.57 11.55 -2.99
CA GLU A 500 0.63 12.60 -3.35
C GLU A 500 -0.54 12.61 -2.36
N ALA A 501 -0.97 13.82 -2.02
CA ALA A 501 -2.06 14.06 -1.09
C ALA A 501 -2.88 15.26 -1.54
N LYS A 502 -4.07 15.38 -0.96
CA LYS A 502 -4.88 16.59 -1.01
C LYS A 502 -5.37 16.91 0.39
N TRP A 503 -5.65 18.18 0.63
CA TRP A 503 -6.37 18.61 1.80
C TRP A 503 -7.75 19.11 1.41
N ASP A 504 -8.77 18.78 2.21
CA ASP A 504 -10.12 19.31 1.98
C ASP A 504 -10.28 20.72 2.56
N ASP A 505 -11.46 21.31 2.38
CA ASP A 505 -11.76 22.67 2.84
C ASP A 505 -11.64 22.82 4.38
N ASP A 506 -11.87 21.74 5.13
CA ASP A 506 -11.70 21.70 6.59
C ASP A 506 -10.22 21.55 6.98
N GLY A 507 -9.32 21.29 6.03
CA GLY A 507 -7.88 21.09 6.24
C GLY A 507 -7.49 19.65 6.60
N TYR A 508 -8.33 18.67 6.31
CA TYR A 508 -8.02 17.25 6.51
C TYR A 508 -7.22 16.71 5.34
N PHE A 509 -6.17 15.95 5.62
CA PHE A 509 -5.28 15.32 4.65
C PHE A 509 -5.82 13.97 4.19
N TRP A 510 -5.80 13.79 2.88
CA TRP A 510 -6.22 12.58 2.16
C TRP A 510 -5.05 12.11 1.31
N ILE A 511 -4.53 10.92 1.62
CA ILE A 511 -3.43 10.33 0.86
C ILE A 511 -4.01 9.73 -0.42
N ILE A 512 -3.57 10.26 -1.57
CA ILE A 512 -4.00 9.78 -2.89
C ILE A 512 -3.21 8.53 -3.26
N GLY A 513 -1.93 8.49 -2.92
CA GLY A 513 -1.07 7.34 -3.19
C GLY A 513 0.37 7.74 -3.44
N ARG A 514 1.15 6.81 -3.98
CA ARG A 514 2.53 7.04 -4.36
C ARG A 514 2.60 7.94 -5.60
N ALA A 515 3.46 8.95 -5.58
CA ALA A 515 3.70 9.84 -6.73
C ALA A 515 4.20 9.06 -7.97
N ASP A 516 4.93 7.96 -7.76
CA ASP A 516 5.38 7.05 -8.81
C ASP A 516 4.28 6.09 -9.33
N ASP A 517 3.16 5.96 -8.61
CA ASP A 517 2.00 5.15 -9.01
C ASP A 517 0.87 5.98 -9.65
N VAL A 518 1.06 7.28 -9.91
CA VAL A 518 0.06 8.12 -10.61
C VAL A 518 0.09 7.86 -12.12
N ILE A 519 -1.09 7.67 -12.71
CA ILE A 519 -1.26 7.37 -14.13
C ILE A 519 -1.52 8.68 -14.88
N ASN A 520 -0.75 8.97 -15.92
CA ASN A 520 -0.94 10.13 -16.79
C ASN A 520 -1.70 9.75 -18.07
N VAL A 521 -3.00 10.01 -18.10
CA VAL A 521 -3.89 9.73 -19.23
C VAL A 521 -4.20 11.02 -19.98
N SER A 522 -3.66 11.17 -21.19
CA SER A 522 -3.85 12.35 -22.04
C SER A 522 -3.53 13.68 -21.33
N GLY A 523 -2.44 13.72 -20.56
CA GLY A 523 -2.03 14.89 -19.78
C GLY A 523 -2.69 15.00 -18.41
N HIS A 524 -3.71 14.20 -18.10
CA HIS A 524 -4.41 14.21 -16.82
C HIS A 524 -3.79 13.21 -15.85
N ARG A 525 -3.40 13.69 -14.67
CA ARG A 525 -2.86 12.85 -13.60
C ARG A 525 -4.01 12.22 -12.81
N ILE A 526 -4.10 10.90 -12.88
CA ILE A 526 -5.14 10.08 -12.26
C ILE A 526 -4.50 9.23 -11.16
N GLY A 527 -4.95 9.43 -9.92
CA GLY A 527 -4.51 8.61 -8.80
C GLY A 527 -5.03 7.19 -8.92
N THR A 528 -4.17 6.19 -8.72
CA THR A 528 -4.61 4.78 -8.75
C THR A 528 -5.64 4.47 -7.67
N ALA A 529 -5.48 5.01 -6.46
CA ALA A 529 -6.43 4.79 -5.36
C ALA A 529 -7.82 5.37 -5.64
N GLU A 530 -7.93 6.42 -6.45
CA GLU A 530 -9.21 7.01 -6.85
C GLU A 530 -10.00 6.02 -7.71
N VAL A 531 -9.38 5.50 -8.77
CA VAL A 531 -10.00 4.50 -9.65
C VAL A 531 -10.29 3.20 -8.89
N GLU A 532 -9.35 2.76 -8.05
CA GLU A 532 -9.54 1.57 -7.21
C GLU A 532 -10.71 1.75 -6.24
N GLY A 533 -10.84 2.92 -5.61
CA GLY A 533 -11.94 3.27 -4.72
C GLY A 533 -13.29 3.24 -5.43
N ALA A 534 -13.38 3.82 -6.62
CA ALA A 534 -14.59 3.78 -7.44
C ALA A 534 -14.96 2.34 -7.84
N LEU A 535 -13.99 1.51 -8.20
CA LEU A 535 -14.24 0.10 -8.51
C LEU A 535 -14.72 -0.68 -7.29
N VAL A 536 -14.12 -0.47 -6.11
CA VAL A 536 -14.50 -1.17 -4.86
C VAL A 536 -15.89 -0.76 -4.36
N ASP A 537 -16.32 0.47 -4.62
CA ASP A 537 -17.68 0.94 -4.33
C ASP A 537 -18.77 0.16 -5.10
N HIS A 538 -18.41 -0.55 -6.18
CA HIS A 538 -19.35 -1.41 -6.89
C HIS A 538 -19.70 -2.67 -6.08
N PRO A 539 -20.98 -3.06 -5.92
CA PRO A 539 -21.40 -4.17 -5.05
C PRO A 539 -20.71 -5.52 -5.36
N ALA A 540 -20.34 -5.74 -6.61
CA ALA A 540 -19.67 -6.95 -7.07
C ALA A 540 -18.18 -7.05 -6.67
N VAL A 541 -17.52 -5.93 -6.38
CA VAL A 541 -16.05 -5.86 -6.27
C VAL A 541 -15.60 -5.97 -4.81
N ALA A 542 -14.63 -6.85 -4.55
CA ALA A 542 -13.99 -6.97 -3.24
C ALA A 542 -12.73 -6.10 -3.14
N GLU A 543 -11.88 -6.14 -4.17
CA GLU A 543 -10.63 -5.39 -4.22
C GLU A 543 -10.30 -5.02 -5.67
N ALA A 544 -9.66 -3.88 -5.85
CA ALA A 544 -9.15 -3.44 -7.15
C ALA A 544 -7.70 -2.95 -7.02
N ALA A 545 -6.92 -3.12 -8.09
CA ALA A 545 -5.60 -2.53 -8.24
C ALA A 545 -5.46 -1.95 -9.64
N CYS A 546 -5.11 -0.67 -9.73
CA CYS A 546 -4.92 0.02 -11.00
C CYS A 546 -3.44 0.27 -11.26
N VAL A 547 -3.03 0.13 -12.51
CA VAL A 547 -1.68 0.47 -12.99
C VAL A 547 -1.78 1.21 -14.31
N GLY A 548 -0.82 2.11 -14.54
CA GLY A 548 -0.65 2.76 -15.83
C GLY A 548 0.05 1.83 -16.80
N ARG A 549 -0.57 1.56 -17.94
CA ARG A 549 0.04 0.86 -19.07
C ARG A 549 0.32 1.86 -20.19
N THR A 550 1.46 1.76 -20.85
CA THR A 550 1.79 2.58 -22.04
C THR A 550 0.67 2.49 -23.09
N HIS A 551 0.30 3.65 -23.64
CA HIS A 551 -0.73 3.77 -24.66
C HIS A 551 -0.30 4.78 -25.72
N GLU A 552 -0.35 4.41 -26.99
CA GLU A 552 0.21 5.22 -28.10
C GLU A 552 -0.43 6.60 -28.22
N VAL A 553 -1.75 6.71 -28.03
CA VAL A 553 -2.50 7.97 -28.12
C VAL A 553 -2.57 8.74 -26.79
N LYS A 554 -2.91 8.06 -25.69
CA LYS A 554 -3.14 8.67 -24.38
C LYS A 554 -1.86 8.90 -23.57
N GLY A 555 -0.70 8.45 -24.04
CA GLY A 555 0.53 8.34 -23.23
C GLY A 555 0.46 7.13 -22.29
N GLN A 556 -0.46 7.16 -21.33
CA GLN A 556 -0.82 5.99 -20.51
C GLN A 556 -2.32 5.73 -20.53
N ALA A 557 -2.69 4.48 -20.28
CA ALA A 557 -4.06 4.01 -20.11
C ALA A 557 -4.20 3.32 -18.75
N VAL A 558 -5.40 3.39 -18.17
CA VAL A 558 -5.70 2.73 -16.90
C VAL A 558 -5.97 1.25 -17.16
N PHE A 559 -5.18 0.38 -16.54
CA PHE A 559 -5.40 -1.06 -16.50
C PHE A 559 -5.79 -1.46 -15.07
N ALA A 560 -6.97 -2.05 -14.89
CA ALA A 560 -7.45 -2.46 -13.58
C ALA A 560 -7.44 -3.99 -13.43
N PHE A 561 -6.94 -4.47 -12.31
CA PHE A 561 -7.10 -5.85 -11.85
C PHE A 561 -8.16 -5.85 -10.77
N VAL A 562 -9.20 -6.66 -10.91
CA VAL A 562 -10.38 -6.65 -10.04
C VAL A 562 -10.64 -8.04 -9.50
N SER A 563 -10.77 -8.15 -8.17
CA SER A 563 -11.28 -9.35 -7.52
C SER A 563 -12.70 -9.13 -7.02
N LEU A 564 -13.55 -10.14 -7.18
CA LEU A 564 -14.97 -10.06 -6.87
C LEU A 564 -15.27 -10.57 -5.45
N LYS A 565 -16.40 -10.13 -4.88
CA LYS A 565 -16.93 -10.69 -3.63
C LYS A 565 -17.34 -12.16 -3.84
N GLU A 566 -17.27 -12.95 -2.78
CA GLU A 566 -17.63 -14.37 -2.83
C GLU A 566 -19.12 -14.53 -3.20
N GLY A 567 -19.44 -15.46 -4.10
CA GLY A 567 -20.81 -15.69 -4.57
C GLY A 567 -21.28 -14.81 -5.73
N ILE A 568 -20.45 -13.90 -6.25
CA ILE A 568 -20.76 -13.12 -7.46
C ILE A 568 -20.53 -13.95 -8.73
N THR A 569 -21.56 -14.06 -9.58
CA THR A 569 -21.47 -14.73 -10.88
C THR A 569 -20.93 -13.78 -11.96
N ILE A 570 -19.89 -14.22 -12.66
CA ILE A 570 -19.33 -13.49 -13.81
C ILE A 570 -20.28 -13.64 -15.00
N HIS A 571 -20.67 -12.53 -15.60
CA HIS A 571 -21.51 -12.47 -16.81
C HIS A 571 -20.91 -11.47 -17.81
N ASP A 572 -21.29 -11.58 -19.09
CA ASP A 572 -20.63 -10.86 -20.20
C ASP A 572 -20.71 -9.32 -20.10
N GLY A 573 -21.65 -8.79 -19.32
CA GLY A 573 -21.83 -7.35 -19.09
C GLY A 573 -20.98 -6.75 -17.98
N LEU A 574 -20.44 -7.57 -17.05
CA LEU A 574 -19.84 -7.08 -15.80
C LEU A 574 -18.67 -6.13 -16.01
N ILE A 575 -17.80 -6.40 -16.99
CA ILE A 575 -16.65 -5.52 -17.27
C ILE A 575 -17.12 -4.15 -17.76
N SER A 576 -18.15 -4.12 -18.63
CA SER A 576 -18.72 -2.87 -19.13
C SER A 576 -19.42 -2.08 -18.04
N GLU A 577 -20.14 -2.77 -17.15
CA GLU A 577 -20.76 -2.22 -15.95
C GLU A 577 -19.72 -1.56 -15.03
N LEU A 578 -18.64 -2.27 -14.70
CA LEU A 578 -17.56 -1.73 -13.86
C LEU A 578 -16.88 -0.51 -14.49
N LYS A 579 -16.64 -0.52 -15.81
CA LYS A 579 -16.09 0.64 -16.53
C LYS A 579 -17.05 1.82 -16.48
N ALA A 580 -18.36 1.59 -16.67
CA ALA A 580 -19.38 2.63 -16.60
C ALA A 580 -19.51 3.21 -15.19
N HIS A 581 -19.41 2.35 -14.16
CA HIS A 581 -19.43 2.78 -12.76
C HIS A 581 -18.28 3.75 -12.44
N VAL A 582 -17.07 3.48 -12.92
CA VAL A 582 -15.93 4.41 -12.80
C VAL A 582 -16.20 5.74 -13.51
N VAL A 583 -16.80 5.70 -14.71
CA VAL A 583 -17.15 6.91 -15.46
C VAL A 583 -18.16 7.77 -14.69
N VAL A 584 -19.15 7.15 -14.05
CA VAL A 584 -20.16 7.86 -13.24
C VAL A 584 -19.55 8.46 -11.97
N LYS A 585 -18.59 7.75 -11.35
CA LYS A 585 -17.99 8.15 -10.06
C LYS A 585 -16.88 9.18 -10.17
N ILE A 586 -16.11 9.14 -11.26
CA ILE A 586 -14.90 9.96 -11.43
C ILE A 586 -14.96 10.76 -12.74
N GLY A 587 -15.38 10.13 -13.84
CA GLY A 587 -15.43 10.76 -15.16
C GLY A 587 -14.83 9.89 -16.25
N SER A 588 -15.09 10.28 -17.50
CA SER A 588 -14.72 9.51 -18.70
C SER A 588 -13.20 9.31 -18.88
N LEU A 589 -12.40 10.26 -18.38
CA LEU A 589 -10.93 10.21 -18.44
C LEU A 589 -10.33 9.13 -17.52
N ALA A 590 -11.01 8.76 -16.43
CA ALA A 590 -10.58 7.72 -15.50
C ALA A 590 -11.09 6.31 -15.87
N ARG A 591 -11.87 6.19 -16.95
CA ARG A 591 -12.40 4.92 -17.43
C ARG A 591 -11.26 3.91 -17.68
N PRO A 592 -11.28 2.73 -17.04
CA PRO A 592 -10.30 1.69 -17.33
C PRO A 592 -10.40 1.26 -18.81
N ASP A 593 -9.27 1.27 -19.51
CA ASP A 593 -9.17 0.74 -20.86
C ASP A 593 -9.31 -0.79 -20.84
N ASP A 594 -8.72 -1.43 -19.83
CA ASP A 594 -8.83 -2.87 -19.59
C ASP A 594 -9.16 -3.14 -18.12
N ILE A 595 -10.03 -4.12 -17.91
CA ILE A 595 -10.30 -4.72 -16.59
C ILE A 595 -10.01 -6.20 -16.72
N PHE A 596 -9.14 -6.71 -15.85
CA PHE A 596 -8.85 -8.13 -15.74
C PHE A 596 -9.43 -8.66 -14.43
N LEU A 597 -10.36 -9.61 -14.52
CA LEU A 597 -10.95 -10.27 -13.36
C LEU A 597 -9.99 -11.36 -12.85
N THR A 598 -9.63 -11.29 -11.57
CA THR A 598 -8.75 -12.25 -10.91
C THR A 598 -9.34 -12.68 -9.58
N ALA A 599 -9.06 -13.92 -9.15
CA ALA A 599 -9.51 -14.41 -7.85
C ALA A 599 -8.86 -13.64 -6.68
N GLU A 600 -7.60 -13.24 -6.85
CA GLU A 600 -6.82 -12.52 -5.85
C GLU A 600 -5.78 -11.60 -6.50
N LEU A 601 -5.39 -10.55 -5.77
CA LEU A 601 -4.34 -9.61 -6.16
C LEU A 601 -3.00 -10.02 -5.53
N PRO A 602 -1.86 -9.83 -6.23
CA PRO A 602 -0.55 -10.16 -5.69
C PRO A 602 -0.17 -9.17 -4.59
N LYS A 603 -0.12 -9.67 -3.35
CA LYS A 603 0.18 -8.86 -2.16
C LYS A 603 1.46 -9.33 -1.50
N THR A 604 2.19 -8.41 -0.89
CA THR A 604 3.24 -8.76 0.07
C THR A 604 2.62 -9.45 1.28
N ARG A 605 3.45 -10.08 2.12
CA ARG A 605 2.96 -10.65 3.39
C ARG A 605 2.49 -9.59 4.39
N SER A 606 2.87 -8.32 4.23
CA SER A 606 2.29 -7.17 4.93
C SER A 606 0.94 -6.70 4.37
N GLY A 607 0.46 -7.34 3.29
CA GLY A 607 -0.81 -7.03 2.65
C GLY A 607 -0.74 -6.00 1.52
N LYS A 608 0.43 -5.43 1.25
CA LYS A 608 0.62 -4.40 0.22
C LYS A 608 0.51 -4.99 -1.18
N ILE A 609 -0.41 -4.46 -1.99
CA ILE A 609 -0.52 -4.83 -3.41
C ILE A 609 0.80 -4.48 -4.13
N MET A 610 1.40 -5.45 -4.80
CA MET A 610 2.66 -5.28 -5.54
C MET A 610 2.40 -4.68 -6.94
N ARG A 611 2.01 -3.40 -6.98
CA ARG A 611 1.66 -2.67 -8.23
C ARG A 611 2.77 -2.69 -9.28
N ARG A 612 4.04 -2.66 -8.89
CA ARG A 612 5.18 -2.83 -9.82
C ARG A 612 5.05 -4.11 -10.66
N LEU A 613 4.72 -5.24 -10.02
CA LEU A 613 4.56 -6.52 -10.73
C LEU A 613 3.31 -6.51 -11.62
N LEU A 614 2.21 -5.92 -11.15
CA LEU A 614 1.01 -5.74 -11.97
C LEU A 614 1.28 -4.86 -13.20
N LYS A 615 2.10 -3.82 -13.06
CA LYS A 615 2.55 -2.96 -14.16
C LYS A 615 3.44 -3.71 -15.13
N ASP A 616 4.42 -4.48 -14.62
CA ASP A 616 5.28 -5.34 -15.46
C ASP A 616 4.42 -6.34 -16.24
N ILE A 617 3.39 -6.94 -15.64
CA ILE A 617 2.44 -7.85 -16.30
C ILE A 617 1.59 -7.10 -17.34
N ALA A 618 1.02 -5.95 -16.99
CA ALA A 618 0.20 -5.16 -17.90
C ALA A 618 0.99 -4.68 -19.14
N GLU A 619 2.30 -4.45 -18.98
CA GLU A 619 3.21 -4.04 -20.05
C GLU A 619 3.98 -5.19 -20.72
N GLY A 620 3.85 -6.43 -20.23
CA GLY A 620 4.59 -7.58 -20.75
C GLY A 620 6.10 -7.53 -20.52
N ARG A 621 6.57 -6.85 -19.47
CA ARG A 621 8.00 -6.74 -19.10
C ARG A 621 8.50 -7.93 -18.29
N THR A 622 9.82 -8.11 -18.28
CA THR A 622 10.49 -9.07 -17.38
C THR A 622 10.34 -8.65 -15.93
N MET A 623 9.78 -9.52 -15.11
CA MET A 623 9.50 -9.24 -13.69
C MET A 623 10.77 -9.24 -12.83
N GLY A 624 10.81 -8.36 -11.84
CA GLY A 624 11.83 -8.41 -10.77
C GLY A 624 11.49 -9.38 -9.64
N ASP A 625 12.16 -9.25 -8.50
CA ASP A 625 12.02 -10.15 -7.34
C ASP A 625 10.56 -10.31 -6.84
N THR A 626 10.13 -11.56 -6.66
CA THR A 626 8.80 -12.00 -6.20
C THR A 626 8.81 -12.61 -4.79
N SER A 627 9.97 -12.64 -4.11
CA SER A 627 10.17 -13.29 -2.81
C SER A 627 9.29 -12.76 -1.67
N THR A 628 8.83 -11.50 -1.79
CA THR A 628 8.04 -10.82 -0.75
C THR A 628 6.55 -11.14 -0.78
N LEU A 629 6.07 -11.88 -1.80
CA LEU A 629 4.66 -12.21 -1.99
C LEU A 629 4.11 -13.14 -0.90
N ALA A 630 2.85 -12.95 -0.55
CA ALA A 630 2.08 -13.87 0.28
C ALA A 630 1.78 -15.18 -0.48
N ASP A 631 1.49 -15.08 -1.77
CA ASP A 631 1.27 -16.21 -2.66
C ASP A 631 1.87 -15.93 -4.05
N ALA A 632 2.90 -16.69 -4.43
CA ALA A 632 3.55 -16.56 -5.72
C ALA A 632 2.72 -17.17 -6.87
N SER A 633 1.77 -18.05 -6.59
CA SER A 633 0.93 -18.70 -7.60
C SER A 633 0.01 -17.71 -8.33
N VAL A 634 -0.47 -16.69 -7.60
CA VAL A 634 -1.28 -15.58 -8.14
C VAL A 634 -0.56 -14.89 -9.30
N ILE A 635 0.74 -14.66 -9.17
CA ILE A 635 1.54 -14.03 -10.23
C ILE A 635 1.65 -14.91 -11.47
N ASN A 636 1.85 -16.21 -11.30
CA ASN A 636 1.95 -17.12 -12.44
C ASN A 636 0.63 -17.20 -13.20
N PHE A 637 -0.49 -17.28 -12.47
CA PHE A 637 -1.83 -17.19 -13.05
C PHE A 637 -2.02 -15.89 -13.84
N LEU A 638 -1.68 -14.75 -13.25
CA LEU A 638 -1.80 -13.45 -13.93
C LEU A 638 -0.91 -13.38 -15.18
N LYS A 639 0.32 -13.92 -15.16
CA LYS A 639 1.20 -13.95 -16.35
C LYS A 639 0.62 -14.77 -17.49
N GLU A 640 0.08 -15.93 -17.19
CA GLU A 640 -0.46 -16.84 -18.21
C GLU A 640 -1.74 -16.30 -18.85
N ASN A 641 -2.55 -15.59 -18.06
CA ASN A 641 -3.90 -15.19 -18.45
C ASN A 641 -3.99 -13.71 -18.87
N VAL A 642 -3.06 -12.86 -18.44
CA VAL A 642 -2.93 -11.48 -18.92
C VAL A 642 -2.02 -11.49 -20.14
N LYS A 643 -2.60 -11.80 -21.30
CA LYS A 643 -1.85 -11.68 -22.55
C LYS A 643 -1.64 -10.20 -22.87
N PRO A 644 -0.40 -9.71 -23.03
CA PRO A 644 -0.20 -8.41 -23.65
C PRO A 644 -0.83 -8.49 -25.04
N LYS A 645 -1.84 -7.65 -25.32
CA LYS A 645 -2.36 -7.49 -26.67
C LYS A 645 -1.23 -6.91 -27.52
N LYS A 646 -0.37 -7.77 -28.10
CA LYS A 646 0.31 -7.45 -29.35
C LYS A 646 -0.81 -7.25 -30.36
N ARG A 647 -1.17 -5.99 -30.63
CA ARG A 647 -1.97 -5.66 -31.82
C ARG A 647 -1.10 -5.95 -33.03
N LEU A 648 -1.10 -7.21 -33.50
CA LEU A 648 -1.01 -7.42 -34.94
C LEU A 648 -2.33 -6.88 -35.49
N GLY A 649 -2.26 -6.00 -36.49
CA GLY A 649 -3.44 -5.43 -37.14
C GLY A 649 -4.46 -6.52 -37.45
N GLN A 650 -5.68 -6.35 -36.96
CA GLN A 650 -6.78 -7.27 -37.19
C GLN A 650 -7.86 -6.53 -37.96
N GLU A 651 -8.09 -6.99 -39.19
CA GLU A 651 -9.32 -6.71 -39.92
C GLU A 651 -10.53 -7.19 -39.10
N ILE A 652 -11.50 -6.30 -38.90
CA ILE A 652 -12.79 -6.69 -38.34
C ILE A 652 -13.66 -7.11 -39.52
N ALA A 653 -13.84 -8.42 -39.68
CA ALA A 653 -14.72 -8.99 -40.69
C ALA A 653 -15.95 -9.61 -40.03
N PHE A 654 -17.13 -9.32 -40.57
CA PHE A 654 -18.38 -9.97 -40.18
C PHE A 654 -19.15 -10.44 -41.42
N SER A 655 -19.99 -11.44 -41.20
CA SER A 655 -20.73 -12.10 -42.27
C SER A 655 -22.23 -11.83 -42.11
N ILE A 656 -22.88 -11.42 -43.20
CA ILE A 656 -24.34 -11.30 -43.27
C ILE A 656 -24.82 -12.27 -44.35
N GLY A 657 -25.50 -13.34 -43.91
CA GLY A 657 -25.85 -14.46 -44.80
C GLY A 657 -24.61 -15.09 -45.43
N ARG A 658 -24.55 -15.10 -46.76
CA ARG A 658 -23.44 -15.66 -47.56
C ARG A 658 -22.34 -14.65 -47.94
N TYR A 659 -22.46 -13.39 -47.51
CA TYR A 659 -21.52 -12.32 -47.85
C TYR A 659 -20.65 -11.93 -46.65
N ARG A 660 -19.39 -11.56 -46.92
CA ARG A 660 -18.39 -11.18 -45.92
C ARG A 660 -17.96 -9.74 -46.15
N ILE A 661 -18.11 -8.89 -45.13
CA ILE A 661 -17.71 -7.48 -45.14
C ILE A 661 -16.50 -7.33 -44.21
N SER A 662 -15.45 -6.66 -44.68
CA SER A 662 -14.21 -6.43 -43.92
C SER A 662 -13.91 -4.94 -43.83
N ILE A 663 -13.66 -4.44 -42.62
CA ILE A 663 -13.23 -3.06 -42.36
C ILE A 663 -11.84 -3.10 -41.70
N PRO A 664 -10.82 -2.47 -42.29
CA PRO A 664 -9.50 -2.37 -41.68
C PRO A 664 -9.55 -1.50 -40.42
N ASP A 665 -8.86 -1.92 -39.37
CA ASP A 665 -8.68 -1.21 -38.11
C ASP A 665 -7.86 0.11 -38.24
N THR A 666 -7.32 0.37 -39.44
CA THR A 666 -6.59 1.60 -39.82
C THR A 666 -7.44 2.60 -40.60
N ALA A 667 -8.73 2.34 -40.83
CA ALA A 667 -9.61 3.26 -41.55
C ALA A 667 -9.90 4.51 -40.70
N ILE A 668 -9.59 5.70 -41.24
CA ILE A 668 -9.88 6.98 -40.61
C ILE A 668 -11.09 7.59 -41.31
N PHE A 669 -12.16 7.84 -40.54
CA PHE A 669 -13.36 8.52 -41.02
C PHE A 669 -13.27 10.00 -40.69
N ASN A 670 -13.20 10.83 -41.71
CA ASN A 670 -13.05 12.27 -41.57
C ASN A 670 -14.35 12.98 -41.98
N ARG A 671 -14.77 13.94 -41.16
CA ARG A 671 -15.91 14.82 -41.44
C ARG A 671 -15.51 15.81 -42.51
N CYS A 672 -16.26 15.86 -43.62
CA CYS A 672 -15.90 16.71 -44.76
C CYS A 672 -16.65 18.04 -44.75
N LYS A 673 -17.99 17.98 -44.85
CA LYS A 673 -18.87 19.15 -44.91
C LYS A 673 -20.31 18.77 -44.55
N ASP A 674 -21.06 19.78 -44.13
CA ASP A 674 -22.51 19.70 -44.00
C ASP A 674 -23.14 20.20 -45.30
N GLU A 675 -24.09 19.45 -45.84
CA GLU A 675 -24.85 19.81 -47.02
C GLU A 675 -26.36 19.83 -46.74
N THR A 676 -27.08 20.58 -47.56
CA THR A 676 -28.54 20.67 -47.50
C THR A 676 -29.11 20.42 -48.88
N TYR A 677 -30.04 19.47 -48.98
CA TYR A 677 -30.80 19.19 -50.19
C TYR A 677 -32.28 19.02 -49.82
N GLU A 678 -33.15 19.77 -50.51
CA GLU A 678 -34.61 19.81 -50.28
C GLU A 678 -35.06 19.90 -48.80
N GLY A 679 -34.39 20.75 -48.01
CA GLY A 679 -34.78 21.05 -46.63
C GLY A 679 -34.25 20.08 -45.56
N TYR A 680 -33.52 19.04 -45.94
CA TYR A 680 -32.86 18.11 -45.01
C TYR A 680 -31.35 18.36 -44.95
N SER A 681 -30.80 18.37 -43.74
CA SER A 681 -29.36 18.53 -43.50
C SER A 681 -28.70 17.18 -43.31
N TYR A 682 -27.59 16.93 -44.01
CA TYR A 682 -26.78 15.72 -43.85
C TYR A 682 -25.29 16.05 -43.83
N THR A 683 -24.51 15.21 -43.14
CA THR A 683 -23.06 15.37 -42.99
C THR A 683 -22.35 14.32 -43.83
N VAL A 684 -21.43 14.76 -44.68
CA VAL A 684 -20.66 13.88 -45.57
C VAL A 684 -19.37 13.44 -44.88
N TRP A 685 -19.14 12.12 -44.85
CA TRP A 685 -17.95 11.51 -44.26
C TRP A 685 -17.20 10.70 -45.32
N TYR A 686 -15.86 10.73 -45.26
CA TYR A 686 -14.99 9.89 -46.10
C TYR A 686 -14.12 8.99 -45.25
N ALA A 687 -13.92 7.76 -45.73
CA ALA A 687 -12.99 6.80 -45.15
C ALA A 687 -11.69 6.80 -45.96
N THR A 688 -10.54 6.99 -45.31
CA THR A 688 -9.22 6.84 -45.97
C THR A 688 -8.42 5.75 -45.25
N PRO A 689 -7.82 4.78 -45.97
CA PRO A 689 -6.84 3.89 -45.37
C PRO A 689 -5.49 4.60 -45.23
N ALA A 690 -4.86 4.52 -44.06
CA ALA A 690 -3.53 5.08 -43.83
C ALA A 690 -2.44 4.09 -44.25
N LYS A 691 -1.94 4.23 -45.50
CA LYS A 691 -0.69 3.72 -46.10
C LYS A 691 -0.96 3.67 -47.61
N ASP A 692 -0.55 4.61 -48.46
CA ASP A 692 0.80 4.67 -49.05
C ASP A 692 1.06 5.99 -49.83
N GLY A 693 0.31 7.06 -49.56
CA GLY A 693 0.52 8.36 -50.25
C GLY A 693 0.13 8.39 -51.74
N LEU A 694 -0.60 7.38 -52.23
CA LEU A 694 -1.21 7.37 -53.57
C LEU A 694 -2.72 7.70 -53.48
N PRO A 695 -3.30 8.43 -54.47
CA PRO A 695 -4.73 8.70 -54.50
C PRO A 695 -5.50 7.45 -54.94
N HIS A 696 -6.20 6.81 -54.00
CA HIS A 696 -7.21 5.78 -54.30
C HIS A 696 -8.63 6.41 -54.28
N PRO A 697 -9.59 5.87 -55.06
CA PRO A 697 -10.89 6.49 -55.25
C PRO A 697 -11.65 6.61 -53.93
N SER A 698 -12.13 7.82 -53.64
CA SER A 698 -12.86 8.17 -52.42
C SER A 698 -14.30 7.63 -52.47
N THR A 699 -14.59 6.61 -51.69
CA THR A 699 -15.96 6.17 -51.42
C THR A 699 -16.64 7.17 -50.49
N HIS A 700 -17.74 7.79 -50.94
CA HIS A 700 -18.50 8.77 -50.17
C HIS A 700 -19.62 8.07 -49.40
N PHE A 701 -19.72 8.35 -48.10
CA PHE A 701 -20.79 7.86 -47.24
C PHE A 701 -21.66 9.05 -46.81
N TYR A 702 -22.97 8.93 -47.02
CA TYR A 702 -23.95 9.91 -46.56
C TYR A 702 -24.64 9.36 -45.32
N CYS A 703 -24.49 10.04 -44.18
CA CYS A 703 -25.05 9.62 -42.90
C CYS A 703 -25.73 10.79 -42.18
N PHE A 704 -26.91 10.53 -41.62
CA PHE A 704 -27.67 11.52 -40.85
C PHE A 704 -27.26 11.54 -39.37
N GLN A 705 -27.58 12.66 -38.69
CA GLN A 705 -27.15 13.14 -37.36
C GLN A 705 -27.05 12.12 -36.20
N TRP A 706 -27.66 10.95 -36.28
CA TRP A 706 -27.69 10.00 -35.16
C TRP A 706 -26.34 9.31 -34.89
N ILE A 707 -25.48 9.18 -35.91
CA ILE A 707 -24.13 8.60 -35.77
C ILE A 707 -23.17 9.54 -35.01
N GLU A 708 -23.49 10.83 -34.86
CA GLU A 708 -22.66 11.80 -34.10
C GLU A 708 -22.51 11.45 -32.60
N ARG A 709 -23.31 10.52 -32.07
CA ARG A 709 -23.26 10.11 -30.65
C ARG A 709 -22.42 8.86 -30.38
N LEU A 710 -21.86 8.22 -31.42
CA LEU A 710 -21.09 6.98 -31.30
C LEU A 710 -19.60 7.31 -31.45
N ASN A 711 -18.78 6.96 -30.45
CA ASN A 711 -17.40 7.42 -30.33
C ASN A 711 -16.36 6.33 -30.65
N SER A 712 -16.79 5.18 -31.17
CA SER A 712 -15.89 4.08 -31.51
C SER A 712 -16.34 3.25 -32.73
N VAL A 713 -15.37 2.76 -33.50
CA VAL A 713 -15.58 1.91 -34.68
C VAL A 713 -16.48 0.68 -34.38
N PRO A 714 -16.37 -0.02 -33.24
CA PRO A 714 -17.26 -1.14 -32.91
C PRO A 714 -18.72 -0.73 -32.68
N GLU A 715 -18.97 0.47 -32.15
CA GLU A 715 -20.33 1.00 -31.94
C GLU A 715 -20.97 1.38 -33.28
N VAL A 716 -20.20 1.98 -34.18
CA VAL A 716 -20.65 2.28 -35.55
C VAL A 716 -20.94 0.98 -36.31
N VAL A 717 -20.06 -0.02 -36.22
CA VAL A 717 -20.24 -1.34 -36.84
C VAL A 717 -21.48 -2.06 -36.30
N SER A 718 -21.69 -2.03 -34.98
CA SER A 718 -22.85 -2.65 -34.35
C SER A 718 -24.15 -1.93 -34.72
N ALA A 719 -24.15 -0.60 -34.81
CA ALA A 719 -25.30 0.19 -35.24
C ALA A 719 -25.66 -0.09 -36.72
N VAL A 720 -24.67 -0.10 -37.62
CA VAL A 720 -24.86 -0.40 -39.04
C VAL A 720 -25.33 -1.84 -39.25
N THR A 721 -24.79 -2.80 -38.47
CA THR A 721 -25.20 -4.21 -38.54
C THR A 721 -26.62 -4.41 -38.05
N ASN A 722 -27.02 -3.75 -36.95
CA ASN A 722 -28.40 -3.79 -36.47
C ASN A 722 -29.40 -3.17 -37.45
N LEU A 723 -29.02 -2.08 -38.13
CA LEU A 723 -29.87 -1.43 -39.12
C LEU A 723 -30.08 -2.30 -40.37
N MET A 724 -29.00 -2.97 -40.83
CA MET A 724 -29.04 -3.91 -41.94
C MET A 724 -29.84 -5.17 -41.60
N LEU A 725 -29.67 -5.74 -40.40
CA LEU A 725 -30.39 -6.94 -39.94
C LEU A 725 -31.91 -6.73 -39.84
N ASN A 726 -32.37 -5.50 -39.61
CA ASN A 726 -33.77 -5.18 -39.40
C ASN A 726 -34.53 -4.80 -40.70
N ASN A 727 -33.84 -4.65 -41.84
CA ASN A 727 -34.45 -4.21 -43.09
C ASN A 727 -34.15 -5.17 -44.25
N LYS A 728 -34.82 -6.33 -44.22
CA LYS A 728 -34.55 -7.50 -45.07
C LYS A 728 -34.73 -7.22 -46.58
N ASP A 729 -35.67 -6.35 -46.94
CA ASP A 729 -35.99 -6.01 -48.33
C ASP A 729 -34.88 -5.14 -48.97
N ALA A 730 -34.20 -4.30 -48.20
CA ALA A 730 -33.06 -3.51 -48.66
C ALA A 730 -31.82 -4.38 -48.92
N ILE A 731 -31.63 -5.44 -48.13
CA ILE A 731 -30.57 -6.44 -48.35
C ILE A 731 -30.85 -7.27 -49.61
N GLU A 732 -32.09 -7.70 -49.83
CA GLU A 732 -32.42 -8.47 -51.03
C GLU A 732 -32.27 -7.63 -52.32
N ALA A 733 -32.63 -6.35 -52.30
CA ALA A 733 -32.45 -5.45 -53.45
C ALA A 733 -30.98 -5.11 -53.80
N ILE A 734 -30.08 -5.05 -52.81
CA ILE A 734 -28.65 -4.75 -53.03
C ILE A 734 -27.86 -5.98 -53.51
N PHE A 735 -28.33 -7.19 -53.19
CA PHE A 735 -27.55 -8.43 -53.33
C PHE A 735 -28.21 -9.53 -54.20
N SER A 736 -29.29 -9.24 -54.93
CA SER A 736 -30.09 -10.27 -55.63
C SER A 736 -29.39 -10.95 -56.81
N ASP A 737 -28.42 -10.32 -57.49
CA ASP A 737 -28.01 -10.74 -58.84
C ASP A 737 -26.55 -11.23 -58.98
N GLY A 738 -25.94 -11.67 -57.87
CA GLY A 738 -24.54 -12.15 -57.86
C GLY A 738 -23.51 -11.06 -57.55
N THR A 739 -22.24 -11.43 -57.48
CA THR A 739 -21.13 -10.60 -56.95
C THR A 739 -21.20 -9.16 -57.50
N PRO A 740 -21.32 -8.12 -56.65
CA PRO A 740 -21.53 -6.77 -57.14
C PRO A 740 -20.27 -6.24 -57.84
N ASP A 741 -20.43 -5.84 -59.10
CA ASP A 741 -19.51 -4.96 -59.80
C ASP A 741 -19.98 -3.52 -59.58
N PHE A 742 -19.22 -2.77 -58.77
CA PHE A 742 -19.53 -1.39 -58.39
C PHE A 742 -19.00 -0.36 -59.39
N SER A 743 -18.72 -0.76 -60.64
CA SER A 743 -18.20 0.15 -61.66
C SER A 743 -19.22 1.19 -62.13
N HIS A 744 -20.53 0.93 -62.11
CA HIS A 744 -21.54 1.87 -62.65
C HIS A 744 -22.90 1.81 -61.91
N ALA A 745 -23.26 2.83 -61.12
CA ALA A 745 -24.65 3.08 -60.74
C ALA A 745 -24.93 4.55 -60.34
N VAL A 746 -25.79 5.21 -61.13
CA VAL A 746 -26.56 6.43 -60.83
C VAL A 746 -28.04 6.05 -60.90
N ILE A 747 -28.88 6.58 -59.99
CA ILE A 747 -30.33 6.40 -59.98
C ILE A 747 -30.99 7.52 -60.80
N ASN A 748 -31.92 7.17 -61.69
CA ASN A 748 -32.84 8.12 -62.30
C ASN A 748 -34.27 7.93 -61.76
N GLU A 749 -34.98 9.06 -61.66
CA GLU A 749 -36.27 9.28 -61.03
C GLU A 749 -37.41 8.41 -61.57
N ALA A 750 -38.26 7.90 -60.67
CA ALA A 750 -39.72 7.94 -60.83
C ALA A 750 -40.45 7.46 -59.57
N LYS A 751 -41.17 8.39 -58.93
CA LYS A 751 -42.37 8.21 -58.09
C LYS A 751 -42.34 7.11 -57.03
N ILE A 752 -42.05 7.52 -55.80
CA ILE A 752 -42.67 6.91 -54.62
C ILE A 752 -43.49 8.00 -53.94
N THR A 753 -44.81 7.86 -54.05
CA THR A 753 -45.81 8.59 -53.27
C THR A 753 -46.24 7.72 -52.10
N ASP A 754 -46.34 8.37 -50.95
CA ASP A 754 -46.99 7.98 -49.68
C ASP A 754 -46.16 7.29 -48.58
N ASP A 755 -45.99 8.11 -47.53
CA ASP A 755 -46.06 7.88 -46.07
C ASP A 755 -45.28 6.71 -45.48
N LEU A 756 -44.01 6.99 -45.15
CA LEU A 756 -43.33 6.43 -43.99
C LEU A 756 -42.78 7.58 -43.15
N SER A 757 -43.60 8.00 -42.20
CA SER A 757 -43.22 8.86 -41.08
C SER A 757 -42.19 8.14 -40.19
N GLU A 758 -41.09 8.86 -39.92
CA GLU A 758 -40.14 8.63 -38.81
C GLU A 758 -39.48 7.24 -38.72
N GLU A 759 -38.55 6.90 -39.62
CA GLU A 759 -37.34 6.10 -39.29
C GLU A 759 -36.39 5.97 -40.50
N GLY A 760 -35.07 5.98 -40.24
CA GLY A 760 -34.01 6.39 -41.18
C GLY A 760 -33.75 5.49 -42.40
N GLN A 761 -33.23 6.14 -43.46
CA GLN A 761 -32.73 5.49 -44.68
C GLN A 761 -31.22 5.77 -44.89
N ILE A 762 -30.51 4.81 -45.46
CA ILE A 762 -29.09 4.91 -45.87
C ILE A 762 -29.03 4.93 -47.40
N CYS A 763 -28.34 5.92 -47.99
CA CYS A 763 -28.07 5.98 -49.43
C CYS A 763 -26.58 5.71 -49.73
N PHE A 764 -26.32 4.95 -50.79
CA PHE A 764 -24.98 4.75 -51.36
C PHE A 764 -24.97 5.30 -52.80
N CYS A 765 -23.97 6.10 -53.16
CA CYS A 765 -23.84 6.69 -54.50
C CYS A 765 -22.47 6.38 -55.11
N GLY A 766 -22.44 5.98 -56.39
CA GLY A 766 -21.25 5.93 -57.25
C GLY A 766 -21.20 7.15 -58.19
N TYR A 767 -20.04 7.44 -58.77
CA TYR A 767 -19.77 8.69 -59.51
C TYR A 767 -19.91 8.56 -61.04
N GLU A 768 -20.57 9.52 -61.67
CA GLU A 768 -20.06 10.35 -62.80
C GLU A 768 -20.87 11.67 -62.78
N GLY A 769 -20.30 12.87 -62.83
CA GLY A 769 -18.94 13.27 -63.15
C GLY A 769 -18.48 14.52 -62.42
#